data_AF-A0A661D847-F1
#
_entry.id   AF-A0A661D847-F1
#
_cell.length_a   1.000
_cell.length_b   1.000
_cell.length_c   1.000
_cell.angle_alpha   90.00
_cell.angle_beta   90.00
_cell.angle_gamma   90.00
#
_symmetry.space_group_name_H-M   'P 1'
#
loop_
_entity.id
_entity.type
_entity.pdbx_description
1 polymer ?
#
loop_
_entity_poly.entity_id
_entity_poly.type
_entity_poly.pdbx_seq_one_letter_code
_entity_poly.pdbx_strand_id
1 'polypeptide(L)'
;FSRDDPEFLRISHFESYQYPFNGIRFYYFEQLSKPFYTHIFEHFTPQIRYLILAMTLQNETIDVVHQKTAVNLLKNMISDIDTEFANIPEHLRPASPAYLLAEQYAYGGEFVIADKMLTDLIMMQEKKREISLAALVLHARIKCMQGYYDQAITNNQFIIAEIKKHTRKKNISLPDINGIFYIIALISRNEPSALLLAKQQIKFAIKESEDYEFRLFDELIKVLEGHKQVDDCHLLPWERSDLGVNYVLFWSLCQFWLRLKMPSNWLETLSDYSIMAKEEGQYWYYVESQLILNRTSKALVDPDLKSQLKSEAGFKKSLSWKPLLDLIQPVPQWQRALTSLQKVNQPDTLTGGTQAGQTKSSRLTWRVQFYGNDCALHPREQIMGKNNKWSAGRSVSLERLYEETESFDYLTDQDRQMCRRIESETEYQRYGRYQKVYYTASGLGLLKAAVGHPLLFLHDDPRQAIELTQTEIILEIISKKNQFTIKIIPFPETSEPYVIMRNGDNQAQLVELTPQHKRIIEIIGEQGITVPAKAKQQLLDTINSIAPLMTIHSDFVSDSTMESMAQVDADSRPQVHIQPSEEGLLFECFVQPFSGQDEDSDQGPLFRPGHGRSIIMSEINGKSLQTQRDLDKEKEQAGQIIEQCPLLDEHSDWHWPLNDTEDALETLLQLQTLNDRIQIKWPQGEKLKLKKQSRMKQMQVVLKKKKDWFELDGKLNLDDGQIIAMQDLFDLMQMSPGRFIQLNNGDFLALTDELKKRLSQLQFVSNKSQIHALNAPLIDELTDGMSVKSGKHWQTLLQRAEQARAFDPEMPTTLQAELRDYQIDGFKWLARLAHWGAGACLADDMGLGKTLESLAFLLTRATQGTTLIIAPTSVCFNWIDEIQRFTPTLKVRHFASGQQKQVLDDLHAMDVVICSYGLLQAQAKILTSIKWHTIIADEAQAFKNSQTKRSRAMMDLQGDYRMILT
;
A
#
# COMPACT_ATOMS: atom_id res chain seq x y z
N PHE A 1 -37.18 -29.39 46.99
CA PHE A 1 -37.28 -30.43 45.94
C PHE A 1 -38.03 -31.66 46.45
N SER A 2 -38.79 -32.32 45.56
CA SER A 2 -39.33 -33.66 45.79
C SER A 2 -38.17 -34.66 46.01
N ARG A 3 -38.36 -35.71 46.81
CA ARG A 3 -37.34 -36.75 47.05
C ARG A 3 -36.88 -37.47 45.77
N ASP A 4 -37.67 -37.36 44.71
CA ASP A 4 -37.39 -38.01 43.43
C ASP A 4 -36.67 -37.10 42.43
N ASP A 5 -36.24 -35.91 42.85
CA ASP A 5 -35.47 -34.99 42.00
C ASP A 5 -34.01 -35.47 41.86
N PRO A 6 -33.49 -35.68 40.63
CA PRO A 6 -32.12 -36.13 40.38
C PRO A 6 -31.04 -35.24 41.01
N GLU A 7 -31.30 -33.94 41.20
CA GLU A 7 -30.34 -33.04 41.86
C GLU A 7 -30.32 -33.23 43.38
N PHE A 8 -31.47 -33.54 44.00
CA PHE A 8 -31.54 -33.81 45.44
C PHE A 8 -30.84 -35.12 45.82
N LEU A 9 -30.95 -36.16 44.98
CA LEU A 9 -30.23 -37.42 45.11
C LEU A 9 -28.70 -37.26 44.99
N ARG A 10 -28.23 -36.28 44.20
CA ARG A 10 -26.81 -35.94 44.12
C ARG A 10 -26.31 -35.27 45.40
N ILE A 11 -27.13 -34.45 46.06
CA ILE A 11 -26.77 -33.76 47.30
C ILE A 11 -26.71 -34.72 48.50
N SER A 12 -27.67 -35.66 48.63
CA SER A 12 -27.70 -36.62 49.74
C SER A 12 -26.54 -37.61 49.74
N HIS A 13 -25.93 -37.90 48.59
CA HIS A 13 -24.80 -38.81 48.47
C HIS A 13 -23.45 -38.21 48.96
N PHE A 14 -23.40 -36.90 49.25
CA PHE A 14 -22.17 -36.20 49.63
C PHE A 14 -21.92 -36.09 51.14
N GLU A 15 -22.92 -36.32 52.00
CA GLU A 15 -22.74 -36.29 53.46
C GLU A 15 -21.80 -37.41 53.99
N SER A 16 -21.47 -38.41 53.16
CA SER A 16 -20.70 -39.59 53.58
C SER A 16 -19.20 -39.57 53.26
N TYR A 17 -18.63 -38.50 52.69
CA TYR A 17 -17.20 -38.47 52.29
C TYR A 17 -16.36 -37.46 53.10
N GLN A 18 -15.40 -38.00 53.88
CA GLN A 18 -14.33 -37.26 54.57
C GLN A 18 -13.04 -37.22 53.73
N TYR A 19 -12.86 -36.26 52.80
CA TYR A 19 -11.57 -35.91 52.15
C TYR A 19 -11.66 -34.48 51.54
N PRO A 20 -10.56 -33.78 51.16
CA PRO A 20 -10.44 -32.34 51.29
C PRO A 20 -11.11 -31.60 50.12
N PHE A 21 -12.01 -30.69 50.49
CA PHE A 21 -12.89 -29.87 49.65
C PHE A 21 -12.16 -28.82 48.79
N ASN A 22 -11.49 -29.18 47.70
CA ASN A 22 -10.89 -28.17 46.80
C ASN A 22 -11.50 -28.08 45.39
N GLY A 23 -12.06 -29.17 44.83
CA GLY A 23 -12.66 -29.13 43.47
C GLY A 23 -14.18 -28.86 43.45
N ILE A 24 -14.90 -29.33 44.46
CA ILE A 24 -16.38 -29.26 44.53
C ILE A 24 -16.87 -27.85 44.91
N ARG A 25 -16.00 -27.03 45.53
CA ARG A 25 -16.27 -25.63 45.90
C ARG A 25 -16.67 -24.77 44.70
N PHE A 26 -16.03 -24.95 43.56
CA PHE A 26 -16.25 -24.11 42.38
C PHE A 26 -17.62 -24.36 41.71
N TYR A 27 -18.01 -25.63 41.56
CA TYR A 27 -19.23 -26.00 40.83
C TYR A 27 -20.52 -25.60 41.57
N TYR A 28 -20.58 -25.77 42.89
CA TYR A 28 -21.74 -25.32 43.67
C TYR A 28 -21.77 -23.79 43.84
N PHE A 29 -20.61 -23.13 43.92
CA PHE A 29 -20.53 -21.67 43.93
C PHE A 29 -21.02 -21.07 42.61
N GLU A 30 -20.68 -21.68 41.48
CA GLU A 30 -21.14 -21.27 40.14
C GLU A 30 -22.66 -21.42 39.96
N GLN A 31 -23.30 -22.40 40.60
CA GLN A 31 -24.76 -22.56 40.54
C GLN A 31 -25.50 -21.64 41.52
N LEU A 32 -24.92 -21.38 42.69
CA LEU A 32 -25.49 -20.43 43.67
C LEU A 32 -25.29 -18.97 43.28
N SER A 33 -24.37 -18.67 42.35
CA SER A 33 -24.11 -17.32 41.83
C SER A 33 -24.96 -16.94 40.61
N LYS A 34 -25.80 -17.85 40.09
CA LYS A 34 -26.71 -17.52 39.00
C LYS A 34 -27.86 -16.64 39.48
N PRO A 35 -28.16 -15.52 38.78
CA PRO A 35 -29.31 -14.68 39.11
C PRO A 35 -30.62 -15.49 39.16
N PHE A 36 -31.33 -15.35 40.27
CA PHE A 36 -32.68 -15.87 40.50
C PHE A 36 -32.84 -17.39 40.75
N TYR A 37 -31.75 -18.10 41.10
CA TYR A 37 -31.78 -19.52 41.55
C TYR A 37 -31.46 -19.71 43.05
N THR A 38 -31.79 -18.72 43.88
CA THR A 38 -31.25 -18.57 45.25
C THR A 38 -32.08 -19.17 46.38
N HIS A 39 -33.28 -19.68 46.09
CA HIS A 39 -34.16 -20.35 47.05
C HIS A 39 -33.52 -21.57 47.76
N ILE A 40 -32.48 -22.17 47.16
CA ILE A 40 -31.74 -23.31 47.73
C ILE A 40 -30.94 -22.89 48.98
N PHE A 41 -30.53 -21.62 49.06
CA PHE A 41 -29.69 -21.12 50.16
C PHE A 41 -30.37 -21.28 51.54
N GLU A 42 -31.70 -21.14 51.58
CA GLU A 42 -32.50 -21.28 52.80
C GLU A 42 -32.67 -22.74 53.28
N HIS A 43 -32.23 -23.71 52.49
CA HIS A 43 -32.24 -25.12 52.86
C HIS A 43 -30.92 -25.61 53.47
N PHE A 44 -29.83 -24.82 53.41
CA PHE A 44 -28.54 -25.18 54.02
C PHE A 44 -28.51 -24.92 55.53
N THR A 45 -27.65 -25.63 56.27
CA THR A 45 -27.43 -25.39 57.70
C THR A 45 -26.76 -24.02 57.95
N PRO A 46 -26.92 -23.41 59.13
CA PRO A 46 -26.28 -22.13 59.46
C PRO A 46 -24.76 -22.11 59.24
N GLN A 47 -24.05 -23.22 59.51
CA GLN A 47 -22.60 -23.30 59.29
C GLN A 47 -22.23 -23.27 57.80
N ILE A 48 -23.01 -23.93 56.94
CA ILE A 48 -22.78 -23.93 55.48
C ILE A 48 -23.11 -22.55 54.90
N ARG A 49 -24.20 -21.91 55.34
CA ARG A 49 -24.52 -20.53 54.95
C ARG A 49 -23.40 -19.56 55.33
N TYR A 50 -22.85 -19.71 56.53
CA TYR A 50 -21.68 -18.93 56.98
C TYR A 50 -20.45 -19.20 56.12
N LEU A 51 -20.16 -20.45 55.77
CA LEU A 51 -19.00 -20.80 54.95
C LEU A 51 -19.13 -20.26 53.51
N ILE A 52 -20.32 -20.36 52.93
CA ILE A 52 -20.64 -19.75 51.62
C ILE A 52 -20.46 -18.24 51.72
N LEU A 53 -21.05 -17.59 52.73
CA LEU A 53 -20.89 -16.15 52.95
C LEU A 53 -19.43 -15.74 53.16
N ALA A 54 -18.64 -16.50 53.94
CA ALA A 54 -17.22 -16.25 54.20
C ALA A 54 -16.35 -16.38 52.94
N MET A 55 -16.69 -17.31 52.04
CA MET A 55 -16.02 -17.45 50.74
C MET A 55 -16.46 -16.36 49.75
N THR A 56 -17.71 -15.93 49.82
CA THR A 56 -18.24 -14.79 49.04
C THR A 56 -17.59 -13.48 49.48
N LEU A 57 -17.39 -13.35 50.79
CA LEU A 57 -16.63 -12.32 51.49
C LEU A 57 -15.14 -12.27 51.07
N GLN A 58 -14.55 -13.37 50.60
CA GLN A 58 -13.18 -13.40 50.03
C GLN A 58 -13.13 -13.00 48.55
N ASN A 59 -14.23 -13.13 47.80
CA ASN A 59 -14.30 -12.84 46.37
C ASN A 59 -14.92 -11.46 46.04
N GLU A 60 -15.14 -10.62 47.07
CA GLU A 60 -15.64 -9.23 46.98
C GLU A 60 -16.96 -9.01 46.20
N THR A 61 -17.67 -10.08 45.87
CA THR A 61 -18.90 -10.07 45.07
C THR A 61 -19.90 -11.06 45.69
N ILE A 62 -21.02 -10.57 46.24
CA ILE A 62 -22.21 -11.42 46.36
C ILE A 62 -22.95 -11.31 45.04
N ASP A 63 -22.59 -12.18 44.10
CA ASP A 63 -23.55 -12.56 43.08
C ASP A 63 -24.58 -13.48 43.73
N VAL A 64 -25.66 -12.82 44.13
CA VAL A 64 -27.03 -13.32 44.30
C VAL A 64 -27.25 -14.31 45.46
N VAL A 65 -27.88 -13.80 46.53
CA VAL A 65 -28.66 -14.54 47.54
C VAL A 65 -29.97 -13.77 47.72
N HIS A 66 -31.07 -14.42 48.11
CA HIS A 66 -32.32 -13.74 48.45
C HIS A 66 -32.06 -12.55 49.39
N GLN A 67 -32.34 -11.33 48.92
CA GLN A 67 -31.79 -10.09 49.47
C GLN A 67 -32.14 -9.89 50.95
N LYS A 68 -33.38 -10.22 51.35
CA LYS A 68 -33.81 -10.12 52.76
C LYS A 68 -33.03 -11.07 53.67
N THR A 69 -32.72 -12.26 53.18
CA THR A 69 -32.02 -13.31 53.93
C THR A 69 -30.55 -12.96 54.08
N ALA A 70 -29.93 -12.44 53.01
CA ALA A 70 -28.57 -11.91 53.04
C ALA A 70 -28.43 -10.69 53.98
N VAL A 71 -29.34 -9.72 53.90
CA VAL A 71 -29.35 -8.53 54.76
C VAL A 71 -29.49 -8.91 56.24
N ASN A 72 -30.39 -9.83 56.59
CA ASN A 72 -30.56 -10.27 57.97
C ASN A 72 -29.33 -11.02 58.50
N LEU A 73 -28.73 -11.90 57.69
CA LEU A 73 -27.51 -12.61 58.06
C LEU A 73 -26.32 -11.65 58.24
N LEU A 74 -26.11 -10.73 57.30
CA LEU A 74 -25.03 -9.74 57.37
C LEU A 74 -25.20 -8.77 58.54
N LYS A 75 -26.44 -8.37 58.88
CA LYS A 75 -26.73 -7.59 60.09
C LYS A 75 -26.35 -8.34 61.36
N ASN A 76 -26.72 -9.62 61.47
CA ASN A 76 -26.37 -10.46 62.61
C ASN A 76 -24.85 -10.68 62.70
N MET A 77 -24.18 -10.90 61.57
CA MET A 77 -22.72 -10.98 61.53
C MET A 77 -22.07 -9.67 61.98
N ILE A 78 -22.57 -8.51 61.54
CA ILE A 78 -22.04 -7.21 61.97
C ILE A 78 -22.18 -6.99 63.48
N SER A 79 -23.25 -7.48 64.11
CA SER A 79 -23.38 -7.44 65.57
C SER A 79 -22.44 -8.41 66.31
N ASP A 80 -21.98 -9.49 65.66
CA ASP A 80 -21.10 -10.51 66.23
C ASP A 80 -19.59 -10.30 65.91
N ILE A 81 -19.25 -9.30 65.08
CA ILE A 81 -17.89 -9.09 64.53
C ILE A 81 -16.84 -8.62 65.55
N ASP A 82 -17.24 -8.14 66.73
CA ASP A 82 -16.29 -7.51 67.68
C ASP A 82 -15.37 -8.49 68.43
N THR A 83 -15.54 -9.82 68.34
CA THR A 83 -14.72 -10.78 69.11
C THR A 83 -13.92 -11.80 68.29
N GLU A 84 -14.31 -12.16 67.06
CA GLU A 84 -13.67 -13.27 66.33
C GLU A 84 -12.71 -12.86 65.18
N PHE A 85 -12.81 -11.64 64.64
CA PHE A 85 -12.02 -11.23 63.46
C PHE A 85 -10.59 -10.75 63.74
N ALA A 86 -10.21 -10.58 65.02
CA ALA A 86 -8.88 -10.10 65.40
C ALA A 86 -7.74 -11.08 65.07
N ASN A 87 -8.06 -12.38 64.91
CA ASN A 87 -7.06 -13.45 64.76
C ASN A 87 -6.80 -13.91 63.31
N ILE A 88 -7.45 -13.29 62.31
CA ILE A 88 -7.28 -13.67 60.90
C ILE A 88 -6.11 -12.87 60.27
N PRO A 89 -5.14 -13.54 59.61
CA PRO A 89 -4.04 -12.89 58.90
C PRO A 89 -4.53 -11.87 57.89
N GLU A 90 -3.85 -10.73 57.80
CA GLU A 90 -4.28 -9.54 57.04
C GLU A 90 -4.60 -9.81 55.55
N HIS A 91 -3.87 -10.72 54.92
CA HIS A 91 -4.07 -11.15 53.53
C HIS A 91 -5.23 -12.14 53.32
N LEU A 92 -5.87 -12.60 54.39
CA LEU A 92 -7.03 -13.51 54.40
C LEU A 92 -8.29 -12.84 54.96
N ARG A 93 -8.21 -11.56 55.34
CA ARG A 93 -9.37 -10.82 55.84
C ARG A 93 -10.35 -10.55 54.69
N PRO A 94 -11.61 -10.95 54.81
CA PRO A 94 -12.61 -10.70 53.79
C PRO A 94 -12.95 -9.20 53.63
N ALA A 95 -13.65 -8.84 52.55
CA ALA A 95 -14.32 -7.55 52.42
C ALA A 95 -15.15 -7.27 53.68
N SER A 96 -15.15 -6.03 54.18
CA SER A 96 -15.89 -5.70 55.40
C SER A 96 -17.36 -6.13 55.26
N PRO A 97 -17.97 -6.83 56.23
CA PRO A 97 -19.40 -7.15 56.17
C PRO A 97 -20.29 -5.92 56.01
N ALA A 98 -19.81 -4.74 56.39
CA ALA A 98 -20.45 -3.45 56.10
C ALA A 98 -20.49 -3.11 54.59
N TYR A 99 -19.45 -3.45 53.82
CA TYR A 99 -19.42 -3.30 52.36
C TYR A 99 -20.47 -4.19 51.70
N LEU A 100 -20.49 -5.49 52.02
CA LEU A 100 -21.47 -6.42 51.46
C LEU A 100 -22.90 -6.06 51.85
N LEU A 101 -23.10 -5.59 53.09
CA LEU A 101 -24.41 -5.12 53.50
C LEU A 101 -24.84 -3.87 52.72
N ALA A 102 -23.92 -2.93 52.44
CA ALA A 102 -24.21 -1.79 51.58
C ALA A 102 -24.53 -2.21 50.14
N GLU A 103 -23.85 -3.22 49.60
CA GLU A 103 -24.16 -3.79 48.28
C GLU A 103 -25.57 -4.38 48.23
N GLN A 104 -25.96 -5.16 49.25
CA GLN A 104 -27.31 -5.72 49.34
C GLN A 104 -28.39 -4.65 49.49
N TYR A 105 -28.13 -3.55 50.22
CA TYR A 105 -29.05 -2.41 50.27
C TYR A 105 -29.18 -1.70 48.92
N ALA A 106 -28.08 -1.55 48.17
CA ALA A 106 -28.10 -0.97 46.83
C ALA A 106 -28.98 -1.81 45.88
N TYR A 107 -28.84 -3.14 45.91
CA TYR A 107 -29.70 -4.06 45.16
C TYR A 107 -31.20 -3.94 45.52
N GLY A 108 -31.50 -3.70 46.79
CA GLY A 108 -32.86 -3.44 47.28
C GLY A 108 -33.44 -2.07 46.96
N GLY A 109 -32.70 -1.19 46.29
CA GLY A 109 -33.14 0.19 46.04
C GLY A 109 -33.03 1.13 47.25
N GLU A 110 -32.30 0.73 48.31
CA GLU A 110 -32.05 1.54 49.52
C GLU A 110 -30.72 2.32 49.40
N PHE A 111 -30.55 3.06 48.30
CA PHE A 111 -29.27 3.69 47.95
C PHE A 111 -28.79 4.74 48.95
N VAL A 112 -29.69 5.43 49.67
CA VAL A 112 -29.31 6.41 50.70
C VAL A 112 -28.66 5.72 51.91
N ILE A 113 -29.18 4.55 52.31
CA ILE A 113 -28.61 3.78 53.41
C ILE A 113 -27.24 3.22 53.00
N ALA A 114 -27.17 2.63 51.80
CA ALA A 114 -25.93 2.09 51.26
C ALA A 114 -24.84 3.18 51.10
N ASP A 115 -25.20 4.35 50.57
CA ASP A 115 -24.30 5.50 50.40
C ASP A 115 -23.71 5.98 51.74
N LYS A 116 -24.57 6.11 52.77
CA LYS A 116 -24.13 6.48 54.11
C LYS A 116 -23.17 5.43 54.69
N MET A 117 -23.52 4.15 54.58
CA MET A 117 -22.68 3.05 55.08
C MET A 117 -21.30 3.01 54.42
N LEU A 118 -21.23 3.22 53.10
CA LEU A 118 -19.95 3.26 52.39
C LEU A 118 -19.15 4.52 52.72
N THR A 119 -19.81 5.66 52.87
CA THR A 119 -19.14 6.90 53.30
C THR A 119 -18.50 6.74 54.69
N ASP A 120 -19.25 6.19 55.65
CA ASP A 120 -18.75 5.92 57.01
C ASP A 120 -17.59 4.90 56.98
N LEU A 121 -17.68 3.86 56.16
CA LEU A 121 -16.64 2.85 55.97
C LEU A 121 -15.36 3.46 55.36
N ILE A 122 -15.49 4.27 54.30
CA ILE A 122 -14.37 4.95 53.63
C ILE A 122 -13.68 5.92 54.60
N MET A 123 -14.44 6.73 55.35
CA MET A 123 -13.88 7.65 56.35
C MET A 123 -13.14 6.92 57.48
N MET A 124 -13.64 5.77 57.92
CA MET A 124 -12.98 4.94 58.94
C MET A 124 -11.69 4.32 58.40
N GLN A 125 -11.69 3.84 57.15
CA GLN A 125 -10.55 3.24 56.47
C GLN A 125 -9.45 4.26 56.12
N GLU A 126 -9.82 5.47 55.70
CA GLU A 126 -8.88 6.57 55.48
C GLU A 126 -8.09 6.92 56.74
N LYS A 127 -8.77 6.98 57.91
CA LYS A 127 -8.12 7.21 59.21
C LYS A 127 -7.11 6.10 59.58
N LYS A 128 -7.32 4.88 59.09
CA LYS A 128 -6.45 3.71 59.31
C LYS A 128 -5.42 3.48 58.20
N ARG A 129 -5.44 4.27 57.10
CA ARG A 129 -4.66 4.07 55.87
C ARG A 129 -4.89 2.71 55.17
N GLU A 130 -6.10 2.16 55.29
CA GLU A 130 -6.49 0.86 54.74
C GLU A 130 -7.72 1.02 53.81
N ILE A 131 -7.61 1.82 52.76
CA ILE A 131 -8.75 2.12 51.86
C ILE A 131 -9.07 0.90 51.00
N SER A 132 -10.29 0.36 51.12
CA SER A 132 -10.78 -0.74 50.30
C SER A 132 -11.17 -0.23 48.90
N LEU A 133 -10.52 -0.77 47.86
CA LEU A 133 -10.84 -0.48 46.46
C LEU A 133 -12.27 -0.91 46.11
N ALA A 134 -12.73 -2.07 46.59
CA ALA A 134 -14.10 -2.55 46.39
C ALA A 134 -15.14 -1.56 46.94
N ALA A 135 -14.92 -1.04 48.16
CA ALA A 135 -15.81 -0.04 48.76
C ALA A 135 -15.88 1.26 47.95
N LEU A 136 -14.75 1.72 47.42
CA LEU A 136 -14.71 2.89 46.54
C LEU A 136 -15.45 2.65 45.21
N VAL A 137 -15.28 1.48 44.60
CA VAL A 137 -15.94 1.09 43.34
C VAL A 137 -17.46 1.07 43.51
N LEU A 138 -17.96 0.41 44.55
CA LEU A 138 -19.39 0.37 44.84
C LEU A 138 -19.94 1.75 45.18
N HIS A 139 -19.20 2.57 45.92
CA HIS A 139 -19.61 3.95 46.22
C HIS A 139 -19.72 4.78 44.94
N ALA A 140 -18.77 4.65 44.00
CA ALA A 140 -18.84 5.32 42.71
C ALA A 140 -20.07 4.88 41.89
N ARG A 141 -20.39 3.58 41.91
CA ARG A 141 -21.62 3.03 41.30
C ARG A 141 -22.88 3.64 41.91
N ILE A 142 -22.96 3.71 43.24
CA ILE A 142 -24.10 4.31 43.95
C ILE A 142 -24.25 5.80 43.62
N LYS A 143 -23.16 6.56 43.59
CA LYS A 143 -23.19 7.96 43.13
C LYS A 143 -23.73 8.09 41.71
N CYS A 144 -23.36 7.18 40.80
CA CYS A 144 -23.93 7.15 39.46
C CYS A 144 -25.44 6.91 39.49
N MET A 145 -25.92 5.92 40.25
CA MET A 145 -27.35 5.59 40.35
C MET A 145 -28.18 6.72 40.99
N GLN A 146 -27.62 7.43 41.97
CA GLN A 146 -28.24 8.63 42.55
C GLN A 146 -28.23 9.84 41.60
N GLY A 147 -27.51 9.76 40.47
CA GLY A 147 -27.38 10.83 39.49
C GLY A 147 -26.36 11.90 39.85
N TYR A 148 -25.40 11.58 40.73
CA TYR A 148 -24.21 12.38 41.03
C TYR A 148 -23.05 11.97 40.11
N TYR A 149 -23.24 12.12 38.79
CA TYR A 149 -22.32 11.59 37.78
C TYR A 149 -20.89 12.16 37.89
N ASP A 150 -20.74 13.43 38.24
CA ASP A 150 -19.41 14.07 38.40
C ASP A 150 -18.60 13.45 39.54
N GLN A 151 -19.28 13.13 40.65
CA GLN A 151 -18.66 12.45 41.78
C GLN A 151 -18.32 11.01 41.41
N ALA A 152 -19.21 10.32 40.68
CA ALA A 152 -18.94 8.98 40.17
C ALA A 152 -17.72 8.94 39.25
N ILE A 153 -17.60 9.89 38.30
CA ILE A 153 -16.44 9.99 37.40
C ILE A 153 -15.16 10.26 38.19
N THR A 154 -15.18 11.23 39.11
CA THR A 154 -14.01 11.58 39.91
C THR A 154 -13.53 10.39 40.76
N ASN A 155 -14.47 9.68 41.39
CA ASN A 155 -14.17 8.50 42.19
C ASN A 155 -13.56 7.39 41.32
N ASN A 156 -14.14 7.10 40.15
CA ASN A 156 -13.62 6.08 39.23
C ASN A 156 -12.23 6.44 38.68
N GLN A 157 -11.96 7.71 38.39
CA GLN A 157 -10.63 8.17 37.97
C GLN A 157 -9.59 8.00 39.09
N PHE A 158 -9.96 8.30 40.34
CA PHE A 158 -9.12 8.06 41.50
C PHE A 158 -8.82 6.56 41.69
N ILE A 159 -9.84 5.71 41.60
CA ILE A 159 -9.71 4.25 41.71
C ILE A 159 -8.75 3.72 40.64
N ILE A 160 -8.93 4.11 39.37
CA ILE A 160 -8.06 3.70 38.28
C ILE A 160 -6.61 4.16 38.54
N ALA A 161 -6.41 5.36 39.07
CA ALA A 161 -5.07 5.86 39.42
C ALA A 161 -4.42 5.04 40.54
N GLU A 162 -5.17 4.63 41.57
CA GLU A 162 -4.67 3.77 42.64
C GLU A 162 -4.35 2.36 42.14
N ILE A 163 -5.22 1.74 41.35
CA ILE A 163 -4.93 0.41 40.77
C ILE A 163 -3.68 0.49 39.88
N LYS A 164 -3.47 1.58 39.12
CA LYS A 164 -2.25 1.79 38.32
C LYS A 164 -0.98 1.84 39.19
N LYS A 165 -1.04 2.51 40.35
CA LYS A 165 0.09 2.57 41.30
C LYS A 165 0.46 1.19 41.84
N HIS A 166 -0.54 0.36 42.16
CA HIS A 166 -0.31 -0.97 42.76
C HIS A 166 0.08 -2.04 41.72
N THR A 167 -0.53 -2.03 40.53
CA THR A 167 -0.35 -3.10 39.52
C THR A 167 0.74 -2.81 38.49
N ARG A 168 1.23 -1.56 38.39
CA ARG A 168 2.12 -1.06 37.33
C ARG A 168 1.60 -1.23 35.90
N LYS A 169 0.33 -1.63 35.70
CA LYS A 169 -0.31 -1.71 34.40
C LYS A 169 -0.68 -0.30 33.91
N LYS A 170 -0.45 0.00 32.62
CA LYS A 170 -0.77 1.31 32.03
C LYS A 170 -2.24 1.45 31.61
N ASN A 171 -2.84 0.35 31.15
CA ASN A 171 -4.21 0.29 30.66
C ASN A 171 -5.00 -0.55 31.66
N ILE A 172 -5.96 0.07 32.33
CA ILE A 172 -6.78 -0.54 33.37
C ILE A 172 -8.21 -0.10 33.10
N SER A 173 -9.12 -1.08 33.10
CA SER A 173 -10.56 -0.89 33.11
C SER A 173 -11.15 -1.34 34.45
N LEU A 174 -12.37 -0.91 34.74
CA LEU A 174 -13.16 -1.48 35.82
C LEU A 174 -14.01 -2.61 35.22
N PRO A 175 -13.92 -3.85 35.72
CA PRO A 175 -14.68 -4.98 35.16
C PRO A 175 -16.16 -4.93 35.57
N ASP A 176 -16.93 -5.82 34.94
CA ASP A 176 -18.31 -6.15 35.28
C ASP A 176 -19.29 -4.95 35.25
N ILE A 177 -20.40 -5.09 35.98
CA ILE A 177 -21.44 -4.07 36.11
C ILE A 177 -20.90 -2.72 36.61
N ASN A 178 -19.82 -2.72 37.40
CA ASN A 178 -19.21 -1.50 37.92
C ASN A 178 -18.59 -0.64 36.81
N GLY A 179 -17.91 -1.26 35.85
CA GLY A 179 -17.40 -0.57 34.67
C GLY A 179 -18.53 0.00 33.80
N ILE A 180 -19.64 -0.74 33.64
CA ILE A 180 -20.82 -0.26 32.91
C ILE A 180 -21.38 1.02 33.54
N PHE A 181 -21.50 1.08 34.88
CA PHE A 181 -21.96 2.30 35.54
C PHE A 181 -20.97 3.47 35.42
N TYR A 182 -19.68 3.21 35.29
CA TYR A 182 -18.72 4.26 34.95
C TYR A 182 -18.93 4.79 33.52
N ILE A 183 -19.17 3.91 32.54
CA ILE A 183 -19.53 4.29 31.17
C ILE A 183 -20.83 5.10 31.14
N ILE A 184 -21.86 4.66 31.87
CA ILE A 184 -23.14 5.39 32.02
C ILE A 184 -22.91 6.80 32.57
N ALA A 185 -22.07 6.94 33.60
CA ALA A 185 -21.72 8.26 34.15
C ALA A 185 -21.02 9.15 33.11
N LEU A 186 -20.12 8.60 32.29
CA LEU A 186 -19.44 9.35 31.22
C LEU A 186 -20.39 9.76 30.09
N ILE A 187 -21.29 8.86 29.66
CA ILE A 187 -22.31 9.17 28.64
C ILE A 187 -23.25 10.27 29.13
N SER A 188 -23.60 10.27 30.42
CA SER A 188 -24.51 11.26 31.01
C SER A 188 -24.03 12.71 30.88
N ARG A 189 -22.71 12.94 30.77
CA ARG A 189 -22.15 14.29 30.60
C ARG A 189 -22.41 14.86 29.21
N ASN A 190 -22.57 14.00 28.20
CA ASN A 190 -22.75 14.40 26.80
C ASN A 190 -21.66 15.39 26.31
N GLU A 191 -20.43 15.25 26.83
CA GLU A 191 -19.25 16.05 26.47
C GLU A 191 -18.29 15.21 25.59
N PRO A 192 -17.66 15.78 24.55
CA PRO A 192 -16.74 15.03 23.69
C PRO A 192 -15.58 14.36 24.44
N SER A 193 -15.04 15.02 25.47
CA SER A 193 -13.96 14.48 26.30
C SER A 193 -14.42 13.29 27.16
N ALA A 194 -15.65 13.32 27.67
CA ALA A 194 -16.23 12.24 28.45
C ALA A 194 -16.55 11.01 27.58
N LEU A 195 -17.07 11.23 26.36
CA LEU A 195 -17.33 10.17 25.39
C LEU A 195 -16.04 9.52 24.88
N LEU A 196 -14.97 10.29 24.66
CA LEU A 196 -13.66 9.76 24.32
C LEU A 196 -13.10 8.87 25.44
N LEU A 197 -13.24 9.32 26.69
CA LEU A 197 -12.83 8.52 27.85
C LEU A 197 -13.68 7.24 27.99
N ALA A 198 -14.97 7.30 27.69
CA ALA A 198 -15.86 6.14 27.71
C ALA A 198 -15.41 5.08 26.69
N LYS A 199 -15.16 5.48 25.44
CA LYS A 199 -14.61 4.58 24.39
C LYS A 199 -13.31 3.93 24.81
N GLN A 200 -12.40 4.71 25.41
CA GLN A 200 -11.13 4.18 25.89
C GLN A 200 -11.31 3.13 26.99
N GLN A 201 -12.22 3.36 27.93
CA GLN A 201 -12.52 2.41 29.01
C GLN A 201 -13.20 1.14 28.51
N ILE A 202 -14.15 1.26 27.57
CA ILE A 202 -14.79 0.12 26.91
C ILE A 202 -13.76 -0.74 26.17
N LYS A 203 -12.85 -0.12 25.40
CA LYS A 203 -11.77 -0.84 24.70
C LYS A 203 -10.87 -1.61 25.66
N PHE A 204 -10.59 -1.06 26.83
CA PHE A 204 -9.81 -1.77 27.85
C PHE A 204 -10.60 -2.91 28.48
N ALA A 205 -11.90 -2.71 28.76
CA ALA A 205 -12.78 -3.74 29.33
C ALA A 205 -12.97 -4.93 28.40
N ILE A 206 -13.28 -4.71 27.11
CA ILE A 206 -13.47 -5.78 26.11
C ILE A 206 -12.21 -6.67 25.95
N LYS A 207 -11.02 -6.11 26.25
CA LYS A 207 -9.77 -6.86 26.21
C LYS A 207 -9.54 -7.70 27.46
N GLU A 208 -10.15 -7.34 28.59
CA GLU A 208 -9.99 -8.00 29.89
C GLU A 208 -11.15 -8.95 30.23
N SER A 209 -12.37 -8.71 29.72
CA SER A 209 -13.56 -9.57 29.91
C SER A 209 -14.36 -9.79 28.61
N GLU A 210 -15.13 -10.89 28.54
CA GLU A 210 -16.04 -11.20 27.42
C GLU A 210 -17.46 -10.62 27.62
N ASP A 211 -17.61 -9.60 28.46
CA ASP A 211 -18.91 -9.04 28.84
C ASP A 211 -19.58 -8.31 27.66
N TYR A 212 -20.78 -8.76 27.29
CA TYR A 212 -21.53 -8.28 26.14
C TYR A 212 -22.06 -6.86 26.34
N GLU A 213 -22.26 -6.44 27.58
CA GLU A 213 -22.72 -5.12 27.96
C GLU A 213 -21.75 -4.03 27.47
N PHE A 214 -20.43 -4.22 27.61
CA PHE A 214 -19.48 -3.19 27.14
C PHE A 214 -19.53 -3.02 25.62
N ARG A 215 -19.71 -4.11 24.87
CA ARG A 215 -19.87 -4.08 23.41
C ARG A 215 -21.17 -3.40 22.99
N LEU A 216 -22.26 -3.67 23.71
CA LEU A 216 -23.55 -3.01 23.50
C LEU A 216 -23.43 -1.48 23.70
N PHE A 217 -22.74 -1.04 24.76
CA PHE A 217 -22.52 0.39 25.00
C PHE A 217 -21.55 1.05 24.00
N ASP A 218 -20.60 0.31 23.43
CA ASP A 218 -19.76 0.81 22.31
C ASP A 218 -20.61 1.14 21.07
N GLU A 219 -21.51 0.23 20.68
CA GLU A 219 -22.42 0.47 19.56
C GLU A 219 -23.36 1.63 19.83
N LEU A 220 -23.89 1.74 21.07
CA LEU A 220 -24.72 2.87 21.48
C LEU A 220 -23.98 4.20 21.29
N ILE A 221 -22.74 4.34 21.76
CA ILE A 221 -21.95 5.58 21.63
C ILE A 221 -21.74 5.93 20.15
N LYS A 222 -21.38 4.95 19.32
CA LYS A 222 -21.16 5.15 17.87
C LYS A 222 -22.43 5.62 17.15
N VAL A 223 -23.58 5.09 17.53
CA VAL A 223 -24.89 5.53 16.99
C VAL A 223 -25.24 6.93 17.50
N LEU A 224 -24.96 7.25 18.77
CA LEU A 224 -25.24 8.58 19.35
C LEU A 224 -24.39 9.69 18.71
N GLU A 225 -23.15 9.41 18.33
CA GLU A 225 -22.29 10.37 17.61
C GLU A 225 -22.57 10.45 16.10
N GLY A 226 -23.45 9.59 15.58
CA GLY A 226 -23.79 9.54 14.15
C GLY A 226 -22.71 8.91 13.28
N HIS A 227 -21.83 8.09 13.86
CA HIS A 227 -20.79 7.35 13.13
C HIS A 227 -21.29 6.05 12.53
N LYS A 228 -22.38 5.48 13.05
CA LYS A 228 -22.95 4.18 12.65
C LYS A 228 -24.48 4.28 12.62
N GLN A 229 -25.15 3.69 11.63
CA GLN A 229 -26.62 3.54 11.68
C GLN A 229 -26.98 2.34 12.55
N VAL A 230 -28.20 2.31 13.08
CA VAL A 230 -28.68 1.19 13.90
C VAL A 230 -28.66 -0.12 13.12
N ASP A 231 -29.03 -0.09 11.83
CA ASP A 231 -29.09 -1.28 10.99
C ASP A 231 -27.71 -1.91 10.74
N ASP A 232 -26.63 -1.14 10.88
CA ASP A 232 -25.25 -1.60 10.71
C ASP A 232 -24.68 -2.24 12.01
N CYS A 233 -25.42 -2.17 13.12
CA CYS A 233 -25.02 -2.67 14.43
C CYS A 233 -25.24 -4.19 14.56
N HIS A 234 -24.44 -4.84 15.40
CA HIS A 234 -24.45 -6.31 15.58
C HIS A 234 -25.26 -6.74 16.79
N LEU A 235 -25.21 -5.97 17.87
CA LEU A 235 -25.92 -6.30 19.11
C LEU A 235 -27.23 -5.52 19.23
N LEU A 236 -27.28 -4.27 18.73
CA LEU A 236 -28.52 -3.47 18.80
C LEU A 236 -29.69 -4.08 17.99
N PRO A 237 -29.51 -4.66 16.79
CA PRO A 237 -30.62 -5.29 16.07
C PRO A 237 -30.90 -6.73 16.51
N TRP A 238 -29.99 -7.36 17.28
CA TRP A 238 -30.00 -8.80 17.50
C TRP A 238 -30.46 -9.20 18.91
N GLU A 239 -31.49 -10.03 18.98
CA GLU A 239 -32.13 -10.47 20.22
C GLU A 239 -31.41 -11.69 20.82
N ARG A 240 -30.62 -11.46 21.87
CA ARG A 240 -29.94 -12.53 22.64
C ARG A 240 -30.30 -12.50 24.12
N SER A 241 -31.48 -13.01 24.46
CA SER A 241 -31.96 -13.05 25.84
C SER A 241 -31.23 -14.09 26.70
N ASP A 242 -30.46 -14.98 26.08
CA ASP A 242 -29.63 -16.00 26.71
C ASP A 242 -28.35 -15.44 27.37
N LEU A 243 -27.97 -14.19 27.09
CA LEU A 243 -26.72 -13.57 27.57
C LEU A 243 -26.80 -13.03 29.01
N GLY A 244 -27.92 -13.24 29.70
CA GLY A 244 -28.08 -12.90 31.11
C GLY A 244 -29.01 -11.72 31.37
N VAL A 245 -29.38 -11.58 32.64
CA VAL A 245 -30.46 -10.68 33.07
C VAL A 245 -30.07 -9.20 32.94
N ASN A 246 -28.81 -8.86 33.22
CA ASN A 246 -28.29 -7.50 33.08
C ASN A 246 -28.25 -7.07 31.60
N TYR A 247 -27.77 -7.94 30.72
CA TYR A 247 -27.81 -7.72 29.28
C TYR A 247 -29.24 -7.43 28.79
N VAL A 248 -30.23 -8.21 29.23
CA VAL A 248 -31.64 -7.98 28.84
C VAL A 248 -32.13 -6.58 29.23
N LEU A 249 -31.79 -6.11 30.43
CA LEU A 249 -32.16 -4.76 30.88
C LEU A 249 -31.42 -3.67 30.09
N PHE A 250 -30.08 -3.76 29.98
CA PHE A 250 -29.27 -2.73 29.30
C PHE A 250 -29.57 -2.65 27.81
N TRP A 251 -29.82 -3.78 27.16
CA TRP A 251 -30.27 -3.81 25.76
C TRP A 251 -31.61 -3.10 25.62
N SER A 252 -32.57 -3.39 26.49
CA SER A 252 -33.89 -2.73 26.51
C SER A 252 -33.78 -1.21 26.69
N LEU A 253 -32.86 -0.76 27.55
CA LEU A 253 -32.55 0.67 27.72
C LEU A 253 -31.97 1.28 26.44
N CYS A 254 -31.02 0.61 25.77
CA CYS A 254 -30.45 1.07 24.51
C CYS A 254 -31.51 1.21 23.41
N GLN A 255 -32.38 0.21 23.25
CA GLN A 255 -33.50 0.28 22.32
C GLN A 255 -34.40 1.49 22.60
N PHE A 256 -34.73 1.70 23.88
CA PHE A 256 -35.57 2.80 24.31
C PHE A 256 -34.93 4.17 24.00
N TRP A 257 -33.65 4.37 24.36
CA TRP A 257 -32.92 5.61 24.09
C TRP A 257 -32.81 5.91 22.59
N LEU A 258 -32.72 4.87 21.75
CA LEU A 258 -32.64 5.00 20.30
C LEU A 258 -34.00 5.14 19.59
N ARG A 259 -35.12 4.97 20.30
CA ARG A 259 -36.52 4.88 19.79
C ARG A 259 -36.78 3.69 18.87
N LEU A 260 -36.15 2.56 19.15
CA LEU A 260 -36.33 1.33 18.40
C LEU A 260 -37.51 0.52 18.96
N LYS A 261 -38.17 -0.24 18.09
CA LYS A 261 -39.31 -1.07 18.49
C LYS A 261 -38.80 -2.36 19.12
N MET A 262 -39.15 -2.59 20.38
CA MET A 262 -38.82 -3.84 21.04
C MET A 262 -39.80 -4.97 20.62
N PRO A 263 -39.27 -6.17 20.32
CA PRO A 263 -40.03 -7.40 20.04
C PRO A 263 -40.92 -7.83 21.20
N SER A 264 -42.06 -8.48 20.93
CA SER A 264 -43.02 -8.86 21.98
C SER A 264 -42.49 -9.96 22.91
N ASN A 265 -41.81 -10.97 22.36
CA ASN A 265 -41.08 -12.02 23.09
C ASN A 265 -40.01 -11.44 24.03
N TRP A 266 -39.33 -10.36 23.61
CA TRP A 266 -38.34 -9.69 24.46
C TRP A 266 -39.00 -8.98 25.64
N LEU A 267 -40.12 -8.30 25.39
CA LEU A 267 -40.89 -7.63 26.45
C LEU A 267 -41.49 -8.63 27.45
N GLU A 268 -41.90 -9.82 26.98
CA GLU A 268 -42.31 -10.94 27.84
C GLU A 268 -41.13 -11.42 28.70
N THR A 269 -39.96 -11.63 28.11
CA THR A 269 -38.74 -12.03 28.84
C THR A 269 -38.33 -11.00 29.89
N LEU A 270 -38.35 -9.71 29.54
CA LEU A 270 -38.07 -8.61 30.46
C LEU A 270 -39.10 -8.56 31.61
N SER A 271 -40.37 -8.84 31.32
CA SER A 271 -41.42 -8.96 32.32
C SER A 271 -41.13 -10.12 33.29
N ASP A 272 -40.81 -11.30 32.78
CA ASP A 272 -40.51 -12.48 33.59
C ASP A 272 -39.31 -12.24 34.52
N TYR A 273 -38.20 -11.71 33.99
CA TYR A 273 -37.03 -11.35 34.81
C TYR A 273 -37.33 -10.24 35.82
N SER A 274 -38.21 -9.28 35.49
CA SER A 274 -38.61 -8.26 36.46
C SER A 274 -39.40 -8.85 37.64
N ILE A 275 -40.25 -9.84 37.39
CA ILE A 275 -41.04 -10.51 38.43
C ILE A 275 -40.11 -11.35 39.32
N MET A 276 -39.19 -12.12 38.73
CA MET A 276 -38.16 -12.85 39.48
C MET A 276 -37.29 -11.92 40.33
N ALA A 277 -36.89 -10.76 39.78
CA ALA A 277 -36.13 -9.76 40.51
C ALA A 277 -36.91 -9.22 41.72
N LYS A 278 -38.22 -8.99 41.59
CA LYS A 278 -39.08 -8.56 42.71
C LYS A 278 -39.15 -9.62 43.80
N GLU A 279 -39.31 -10.89 43.44
CA GLU A 279 -39.36 -12.02 44.38
C GLU A 279 -38.04 -12.15 45.17
N GLU A 280 -36.91 -11.91 44.52
CA GLU A 280 -35.57 -11.99 45.13
C GLU A 280 -35.13 -10.70 45.86
N GLY A 281 -35.97 -9.65 45.86
CA GLY A 281 -35.70 -8.37 46.52
C GLY A 281 -34.80 -7.40 45.72
N GLN A 282 -34.57 -7.67 44.44
CA GLN A 282 -33.81 -6.84 43.52
C GLN A 282 -34.66 -5.69 42.96
N TYR A 283 -35.05 -4.78 43.86
CA TYR A 283 -36.06 -3.75 43.57
C TYR A 283 -35.63 -2.77 42.48
N TRP A 284 -34.33 -2.45 42.37
CA TRP A 284 -33.82 -1.57 41.32
C TRP A 284 -34.09 -2.14 39.91
N TYR A 285 -33.70 -3.40 39.67
CA TYR A 285 -33.90 -4.07 38.39
C TYR A 285 -35.38 -4.18 38.03
N TYR A 286 -36.20 -4.57 39.02
CA TYR A 286 -37.66 -4.64 38.87
C TYR A 286 -38.24 -3.29 38.41
N VAL A 287 -37.91 -2.20 39.10
CA VAL A 287 -38.44 -0.87 38.77
C VAL A 287 -37.98 -0.38 37.40
N GLU A 288 -36.70 -0.52 37.04
CA GLU A 288 -36.19 -0.12 35.72
C GLU A 288 -36.91 -0.86 34.59
N SER A 289 -37.06 -2.18 34.73
CA SER A 289 -37.75 -3.03 33.77
C SER A 289 -39.22 -2.64 33.62
N GLN A 290 -39.92 -2.40 34.75
CA GLN A 290 -41.33 -2.00 34.74
C GLN A 290 -41.55 -0.58 34.17
N LEU A 291 -40.59 0.33 34.34
CA LEU A 291 -40.63 1.65 33.70
C LEU A 291 -40.52 1.54 32.17
N ILE A 292 -39.66 0.65 31.67
CA ILE A 292 -39.56 0.35 30.23
C ILE A 292 -40.90 -0.23 29.72
N LEU A 293 -41.42 -1.28 30.40
CA LEU A 293 -42.69 -1.92 30.03
C LEU A 293 -43.87 -0.94 30.05
N ASN A 294 -43.92 0.00 31.00
CA ASN A 294 -44.97 1.02 31.05
C ASN A 294 -44.97 1.95 29.83
N ARG A 295 -43.81 2.18 29.22
CA ARG A 295 -43.65 3.00 28.02
C ARG A 295 -43.85 2.25 26.72
N THR A 296 -43.62 0.93 26.70
CA THR A 296 -43.66 0.13 25.46
C THR A 296 -44.84 -0.84 25.39
N SER A 297 -45.18 -1.54 26.47
CA SER A 297 -46.30 -2.49 26.54
C SER A 297 -46.98 -2.48 27.91
N LYS A 298 -47.98 -1.60 28.07
CA LYS A 298 -48.78 -1.46 29.31
C LYS A 298 -49.53 -2.73 29.73
N ALA A 299 -49.66 -3.71 28.83
CA ALA A 299 -50.29 -5.00 29.12
C ALA A 299 -49.43 -5.88 30.03
N LEU A 300 -48.10 -5.77 29.91
CA LEU A 300 -47.12 -6.59 30.63
C LEU A 300 -46.62 -5.94 31.93
N VAL A 301 -47.16 -4.76 32.29
CA VAL A 301 -46.83 -4.09 33.56
C VAL A 301 -47.46 -4.86 34.72
N ASP A 302 -46.65 -5.16 35.73
CA ASP A 302 -47.06 -5.85 36.95
C ASP A 302 -48.28 -5.13 37.57
N PRO A 303 -49.41 -5.83 37.79
CA PRO A 303 -50.60 -5.27 38.43
C PRO A 303 -50.32 -4.50 39.72
N ASP A 304 -49.35 -4.95 40.53
CA ASP A 304 -49.01 -4.34 41.82
C ASP A 304 -48.43 -2.93 41.65
N LEU A 305 -47.64 -2.70 40.59
CA LEU A 305 -47.00 -1.40 40.32
C LEU A 305 -47.80 -0.53 39.36
N LYS A 306 -48.70 -1.13 38.57
CA LYS A 306 -49.54 -0.45 37.57
C LYS A 306 -50.35 0.71 38.14
N SER A 307 -50.77 0.60 39.40
CA SER A 307 -51.51 1.68 40.10
C SER A 307 -50.62 2.86 40.46
N GLN A 308 -49.36 2.62 40.86
CA GLN A 308 -48.37 3.62 41.26
C GLN A 308 -47.78 4.34 40.04
N LEU A 309 -47.62 3.63 38.92
CA LEU A 309 -47.10 4.17 37.65
C LEU A 309 -48.09 5.07 36.89
N LYS A 310 -49.34 5.21 37.36
CA LYS A 310 -50.32 6.16 36.79
C LYS A 310 -49.80 7.61 36.80
N SER A 311 -49.00 7.96 37.81
CA SER A 311 -48.22 9.19 37.86
C SER A 311 -46.74 8.85 37.86
N GLU A 312 -46.22 8.42 36.69
CA GLU A 312 -44.83 8.01 36.54
C GLU A 312 -43.85 9.08 37.06
N ALA A 313 -44.10 10.36 36.80
CA ALA A 313 -43.27 11.45 37.29
C ALA A 313 -43.31 11.61 38.82
N GLY A 314 -44.45 11.33 39.47
CA GLY A 314 -44.58 11.32 40.93
C GLY A 314 -43.88 10.11 41.55
N PHE A 315 -44.03 8.94 40.93
CA PHE A 315 -43.36 7.70 41.35
C PHE A 315 -41.84 7.82 41.25
N LYS A 316 -41.31 8.34 40.13
CA LYS A 316 -39.86 8.58 39.94
C LYS A 316 -39.27 9.51 41.00
N LYS A 317 -40.02 10.52 41.45
CA LYS A 317 -39.61 11.42 42.54
C LYS A 317 -39.57 10.74 43.93
N SER A 318 -40.29 9.64 44.10
CA SER A 318 -40.30 8.88 45.36
C SER A 318 -39.15 7.87 45.47
N LEU A 319 -38.45 7.59 44.36
CA LEU A 319 -37.31 6.68 44.33
C LEU A 319 -36.08 7.35 44.97
N SER A 320 -35.25 6.52 45.62
CA SER A 320 -33.98 6.97 46.23
C SER A 320 -32.83 7.09 45.20
N TRP A 321 -33.10 6.79 43.92
CA TRP A 321 -32.18 6.86 42.79
C TRP A 321 -32.83 7.51 41.57
N LYS A 322 -32.03 7.83 40.56
CA LYS A 322 -32.52 8.32 39.27
C LYS A 322 -32.64 7.15 38.28
N PRO A 323 -33.82 6.91 37.68
CA PRO A 323 -33.97 5.86 36.69
C PRO A 323 -33.06 6.06 35.48
N LEU A 324 -32.42 4.98 35.02
CA LEU A 324 -31.57 5.00 33.83
C LEU A 324 -32.38 5.29 32.56
N LEU A 325 -33.68 4.95 32.55
CA LEU A 325 -34.58 5.24 31.44
C LEU A 325 -34.52 6.71 30.97
N ASP A 326 -34.35 7.65 31.89
CA ASP A 326 -34.37 9.10 31.61
C ASP A 326 -32.98 9.69 31.32
N LEU A 327 -31.92 8.87 31.34
CA LEU A 327 -30.53 9.30 31.19
C LEU A 327 -30.26 10.00 29.85
N ILE A 328 -30.73 9.39 28.77
CA ILE A 328 -30.54 9.88 27.40
C ILE A 328 -31.91 10.26 26.85
N GLN A 329 -32.09 11.54 26.54
CA GLN A 329 -33.31 12.00 25.88
C GLN A 329 -33.34 11.44 24.45
N PRO A 330 -34.43 10.76 24.05
CA PRO A 330 -34.46 10.10 22.76
C PRO A 330 -34.60 11.13 21.63
N VAL A 331 -33.52 11.36 20.88
CA VAL A 331 -33.46 12.31 19.74
C VAL A 331 -33.95 11.62 18.46
N PRO A 332 -34.86 12.21 17.67
CA PRO A 332 -35.29 11.66 16.37
C PRO A 332 -34.12 11.47 15.37
N GLN A 333 -34.14 10.40 14.58
CA GLN A 333 -33.08 10.03 13.62
C GLN A 333 -32.72 11.18 12.66
N TRP A 334 -33.71 11.91 12.16
CA TRP A 334 -33.52 13.07 11.27
C TRP A 334 -32.76 14.23 11.94
N GLN A 335 -32.95 14.44 13.23
CA GLN A 335 -32.30 15.51 14.00
C GLN A 335 -30.82 15.16 14.30
N ARG A 336 -30.49 13.86 14.38
CA ARG A 336 -29.09 13.38 14.49
C ARG A 336 -28.33 13.59 13.17
N ALA A 337 -28.96 13.27 12.03
CA ALA A 337 -28.40 13.51 10.70
C ALA A 337 -28.14 15.01 10.44
N LEU A 338 -29.04 15.90 10.89
CA LEU A 338 -28.84 17.35 10.81
C LEU A 338 -27.72 17.87 11.70
N THR A 339 -27.53 17.33 12.90
CA THR A 339 -26.42 17.74 13.79
C THR A 339 -25.06 17.34 13.19
N SER A 340 -24.98 16.18 12.53
CA SER A 340 -23.79 15.74 11.80
C SER A 340 -23.51 16.61 10.56
N LEU A 341 -24.55 17.10 9.89
CA LEU A 341 -24.43 18.05 8.77
C LEU A 341 -24.10 19.48 9.23
N GLN A 342 -24.59 19.92 10.39
CA GLN A 342 -24.32 21.26 10.95
C GLN A 342 -22.87 21.45 11.41
N LYS A 343 -22.13 20.37 11.69
CA LYS A 343 -20.69 20.41 11.98
C LYS A 343 -19.81 20.55 10.73
N VAL A 344 -20.38 20.39 9.53
CA VAL A 344 -19.67 20.57 8.25
C VAL A 344 -19.69 22.04 7.79
N ASN A 345 -20.54 22.89 8.38
CA ASN A 345 -20.72 24.30 8.01
C ASN A 345 -20.21 25.28 9.08
N GLN A 346 -18.92 25.23 9.40
CA GLN A 346 -18.20 26.43 9.84
C GLN A 346 -17.17 26.79 8.75
N PRO A 347 -17.22 28.02 8.20
CA PRO A 347 -16.23 28.47 7.24
C PRO A 347 -14.98 28.87 8.00
N ASP A 348 -13.92 28.06 7.92
CA ASP A 348 -12.60 28.57 8.29
C ASP A 348 -12.15 29.56 7.22
N THR A 349 -12.21 30.82 7.62
CA THR A 349 -11.70 31.98 6.90
C THR A 349 -10.25 31.77 6.48
N LEU A 350 -10.07 31.70 5.17
CA LEU A 350 -8.81 31.94 4.49
C LEU A 350 -8.27 33.32 4.87
N THR A 351 -7.23 33.34 5.69
CA THR A 351 -6.23 34.42 5.67
C THR A 351 -4.86 33.80 5.55
N GLY A 352 -4.14 34.27 4.52
CA GLY A 352 -2.88 33.72 4.06
C GLY A 352 -1.78 33.69 5.12
N GLY A 353 -0.96 32.66 4.98
CA GLY A 353 0.30 32.50 5.66
C GLY A 353 1.06 31.37 4.96
N THR A 354 1.80 31.73 3.91
CA THR A 354 2.90 30.92 3.39
C THR A 354 3.79 30.46 4.54
N GLN A 355 3.69 29.19 4.90
CA GLN A 355 4.78 28.43 5.50
C GLN A 355 4.79 27.04 4.87
N ALA A 356 5.89 26.75 4.18
CA ALA A 356 6.25 25.41 3.74
C ALA A 356 6.27 24.47 4.95
N GLY A 357 5.34 23.51 4.99
CA GLY A 357 5.24 22.48 6.02
C GLY A 357 5.37 21.09 5.39
N GLN A 358 6.56 20.51 5.52
CA GLN A 358 6.96 19.11 5.34
C GLN A 358 5.88 18.11 4.86
N THR A 359 6.07 17.57 3.65
CA THR A 359 5.43 16.35 3.13
C THR A 359 5.64 15.17 4.08
N LYS A 360 4.55 14.65 4.67
CA LYS A 360 4.57 13.40 5.43
C LYS A 360 4.71 12.20 4.49
N SER A 361 5.41 11.18 4.98
CA SER A 361 5.95 10.06 4.21
C SER A 361 5.07 8.82 4.14
N SER A 362 3.75 8.90 4.34
CA SER A 362 2.85 7.72 4.34
C SER A 362 1.45 8.02 3.75
N ARG A 363 0.78 6.99 3.18
CA ARG A 363 -0.60 7.05 2.64
C ARG A 363 -1.34 5.72 2.82
N LEU A 364 -2.68 5.72 2.82
CA LEU A 364 -3.52 4.52 2.78
C LEU A 364 -3.95 4.20 1.34
N THR A 365 -4.02 2.91 1.01
CA THR A 365 -4.53 2.40 -0.26
C THR A 365 -5.49 1.24 0.01
N TRP A 366 -6.50 1.05 -0.83
CA TRP A 366 -7.50 -0.02 -0.67
C TRP A 366 -7.40 -1.02 -1.82
N ARG A 367 -7.28 -2.30 -1.50
CA ARG A 367 -7.20 -3.42 -2.45
C ARG A 367 -8.58 -4.02 -2.65
N VAL A 368 -9.17 -3.92 -3.83
CA VAL A 368 -10.48 -4.45 -4.19
C VAL A 368 -10.33 -5.91 -4.63
N GLN A 369 -11.01 -6.82 -3.95
CA GLN A 369 -11.11 -8.23 -4.34
C GLN A 369 -12.54 -8.53 -4.77
N PHE A 370 -12.75 -8.95 -6.02
CA PHE A 370 -14.08 -9.25 -6.56
C PHE A 370 -14.49 -10.71 -6.32
N TYR A 371 -15.77 -10.93 -6.02
CA TYR A 371 -16.41 -12.22 -5.83
C TYR A 371 -17.73 -12.25 -6.62
N GLY A 372 -17.66 -12.52 -7.94
CA GLY A 372 -18.81 -12.42 -8.82
C GLY A 372 -19.37 -11.00 -8.83
N ASN A 373 -20.63 -10.85 -8.40
CA ASN A 373 -21.33 -9.56 -8.30
C ASN A 373 -21.08 -8.77 -7.00
N ASP A 374 -20.11 -9.20 -6.18
CA ASP A 374 -19.73 -8.56 -4.92
C ASP A 374 -18.22 -8.23 -4.88
N CYS A 375 -17.76 -7.41 -3.92
CA CYS A 375 -16.35 -7.20 -3.67
C CYS A 375 -16.03 -6.84 -2.20
N ALA A 376 -14.79 -7.10 -1.79
CA ALA A 376 -14.24 -6.70 -0.50
C ALA A 376 -13.03 -5.77 -0.67
N LEU A 377 -12.88 -4.80 0.23
CA LEU A 377 -11.77 -3.85 0.24
C LEU A 377 -10.76 -4.20 1.35
N HIS A 378 -9.47 -4.29 1.01
CA HIS A 378 -8.41 -4.61 1.97
C HIS A 378 -7.41 -3.45 2.08
N PRO A 379 -7.27 -2.82 3.26
CA PRO A 379 -6.45 -1.63 3.43
C PRO A 379 -4.95 -1.94 3.55
N ARG A 380 -4.12 -1.10 2.91
CA ARG A 380 -2.67 -1.20 2.84
C ARG A 380 -2.03 0.17 3.08
N GLU A 381 -1.15 0.27 4.07
CA GLU A 381 -0.38 1.47 4.39
C GLU A 381 0.92 1.48 3.60
N GLN A 382 1.08 2.46 2.71
CA GLN A 382 2.31 2.67 1.96
C GLN A 382 3.14 3.78 2.59
N ILE A 383 4.46 3.60 2.61
CA ILE A 383 5.42 4.57 3.12
C ILE A 383 6.35 4.96 1.96
N MET A 384 6.62 6.25 1.82
CA MET A 384 7.54 6.79 0.82
C MET A 384 8.99 6.47 1.22
N GLY A 385 9.67 5.65 0.42
CA GLY A 385 11.08 5.32 0.62
C GLY A 385 12.03 6.46 0.23
N LYS A 386 13.31 6.35 0.60
CA LYS A 386 14.36 7.36 0.34
C LYS A 386 14.60 7.67 -1.16
N ASN A 387 14.02 6.88 -2.07
CA ASN A 387 14.14 7.03 -3.52
C ASN A 387 12.84 7.59 -4.18
N ASN A 388 11.94 8.20 -3.41
CA ASN A 388 10.61 8.66 -3.87
C ASN A 388 9.71 7.56 -4.48
N LYS A 389 9.92 6.29 -4.10
CA LYS A 389 9.03 5.17 -4.46
C LYS A 389 8.19 4.74 -3.24
N TRP A 390 6.90 4.50 -3.45
CA TRP A 390 6.00 3.96 -2.43
C TRP A 390 6.31 2.49 -2.14
N SER A 391 6.26 2.07 -0.88
CA SER A 391 6.38 0.66 -0.51
C SER A 391 5.17 -0.17 -0.98
N ALA A 392 5.32 -1.50 -1.09
CA ALA A 392 4.24 -2.42 -1.50
C ALA A 392 2.99 -2.39 -0.60
N GLY A 393 3.07 -1.71 0.55
CA GLY A 393 1.96 -1.52 1.46
C GLY A 393 1.90 -2.59 2.55
N ARG A 394 2.03 -2.19 3.81
CA ARG A 394 1.80 -3.09 4.95
C ARG A 394 0.30 -3.25 5.15
N SER A 395 -0.16 -4.49 5.34
CA SER A 395 -1.56 -4.74 5.70
C SER A 395 -1.91 -3.98 6.98
N VAL A 396 -2.95 -3.16 6.91
CA VAL A 396 -3.53 -2.50 8.08
C VAL A 396 -4.69 -3.37 8.55
N SER A 397 -4.82 -3.60 9.85
CA SER A 397 -5.97 -4.34 10.35
C SER A 397 -7.23 -3.48 10.24
N LEU A 398 -8.31 -4.06 9.71
CA LEU A 398 -9.61 -3.42 9.66
C LEU A 398 -10.10 -3.01 11.05
N GLU A 399 -9.79 -3.82 12.07
CA GLU A 399 -9.98 -3.50 13.50
C GLU A 399 -9.35 -2.16 13.88
N ARG A 400 -8.09 -1.90 13.50
CA ARG A 400 -7.41 -0.63 13.84
C ARG A 400 -7.98 0.54 13.06
N LEU A 401 -8.35 0.34 11.80
CA LEU A 401 -8.98 1.41 11.00
C LEU A 401 -10.39 1.74 11.50
N TYR A 402 -11.10 0.77 12.04
CA TYR A 402 -12.43 0.93 12.64
C TYR A 402 -12.36 1.56 14.04
N GLU A 403 -11.42 1.14 14.90
CA GLU A 403 -11.33 1.61 16.30
C GLU A 403 -10.46 2.86 16.49
N GLU A 404 -9.43 3.03 15.67
CA GLU A 404 -8.37 4.02 15.85
C GLU A 404 -8.20 4.90 14.60
N THR A 405 -9.27 5.18 13.85
CA THR A 405 -9.21 5.96 12.59
C THR A 405 -8.45 7.28 12.77
N GLU A 406 -8.69 7.99 13.87
CA GLU A 406 -8.07 9.29 14.17
C GLU A 406 -6.58 9.18 14.58
N SER A 407 -6.07 7.97 14.83
CA SER A 407 -4.64 7.75 15.11
C SER A 407 -3.78 7.81 13.85
N PHE A 408 -4.39 7.71 12.66
CA PHE A 408 -3.72 7.76 11.37
C PHE A 408 -3.76 9.19 10.81
N ASP A 409 -2.61 9.86 10.87
CA ASP A 409 -2.44 11.27 10.52
C ASP A 409 -2.31 11.54 9.01
N TYR A 410 -2.38 10.49 8.19
CA TYR A 410 -2.24 10.52 6.74
C TYR A 410 -3.52 10.13 5.97
N LEU A 411 -4.62 9.82 6.66
CA LEU A 411 -5.89 9.48 6.01
C LEU A 411 -6.51 10.70 5.33
N THR A 412 -7.04 10.49 4.12
CA THR A 412 -7.89 11.49 3.45
C THR A 412 -9.28 11.52 4.09
N ASP A 413 -10.06 12.56 3.79
CA ASP A 413 -11.44 12.63 4.27
C ASP A 413 -12.32 11.51 3.68
N GLN A 414 -12.02 11.05 2.47
CA GLN A 414 -12.70 9.92 1.85
C GLN A 414 -12.31 8.59 2.52
N ASP A 415 -11.03 8.40 2.86
CA ASP A 415 -10.58 7.24 3.66
C ASP A 415 -11.30 7.18 5.01
N ARG A 416 -11.44 8.33 5.70
CA ARG A 416 -12.20 8.41 6.97
C ARG A 416 -13.67 8.03 6.77
N GLN A 417 -14.28 8.43 5.66
CA GLN A 417 -15.67 8.07 5.32
C GLN A 417 -15.84 6.57 5.04
N MET A 418 -14.85 5.93 4.42
CA MET A 418 -14.83 4.48 4.18
C MET A 418 -14.59 3.71 5.48
N CYS A 419 -13.63 4.12 6.32
CA CYS A 419 -13.35 3.49 7.61
C CYS A 419 -14.56 3.47 8.55
N ARG A 420 -15.39 4.52 8.54
CA ARG A 420 -16.65 4.59 9.31
C ARG A 420 -17.70 3.57 8.88
N ARG A 421 -17.55 2.98 7.70
CA ARG A 421 -18.48 2.01 7.10
C ARG A 421 -17.92 0.59 7.08
N ILE A 422 -16.79 0.35 7.75
CA ILE A 422 -16.31 -1.01 8.02
C ILE A 422 -17.32 -1.67 8.98
N GLU A 423 -17.76 -2.87 8.64
CA GLU A 423 -18.68 -3.68 9.43
C GLU A 423 -17.90 -4.63 10.35
N SER A 424 -18.52 -5.09 11.45
CA SER A 424 -17.84 -5.87 12.51
C SER A 424 -18.67 -7.05 13.01
N GLU A 425 -18.72 -8.17 12.28
CA GLU A 425 -19.50 -9.33 12.66
C GLU A 425 -18.89 -10.15 13.80
N THR A 426 -19.70 -10.57 14.76
CA THR A 426 -19.23 -11.39 15.89
C THR A 426 -19.70 -12.83 15.75
N GLU A 427 -18.78 -13.73 15.42
CA GLU A 427 -19.08 -15.16 15.30
C GLU A 427 -18.96 -15.86 16.66
N TYR A 428 -19.97 -16.68 16.99
CA TYR A 428 -19.96 -17.52 18.17
C TYR A 428 -19.56 -18.94 17.76
N GLN A 429 -18.34 -19.40 18.12
CA GLN A 429 -17.99 -20.80 17.92
C GLN A 429 -18.86 -21.71 18.79
N ARG A 430 -19.26 -22.86 18.21
CA ARG A 430 -20.21 -23.87 18.74
C ARG A 430 -19.91 -24.41 20.16
N TYR A 431 -18.78 -24.04 20.76
CA TYR A 431 -18.35 -24.44 22.11
C TYR A 431 -18.01 -23.26 23.06
N GLY A 432 -18.51 -22.05 22.78
CA GLY A 432 -18.77 -21.02 23.79
C GLY A 432 -17.60 -20.51 24.63
N ARG A 433 -16.34 -20.61 24.18
CA ARG A 433 -15.17 -20.17 24.97
C ARG A 433 -14.33 -19.04 24.37
N TYR A 434 -14.64 -18.58 23.17
CA TYR A 434 -13.94 -17.45 22.55
C TYR A 434 -14.88 -16.75 21.58
N GLN A 435 -15.15 -15.46 21.82
CA GLN A 435 -15.75 -14.59 20.80
C GLN A 435 -14.68 -14.04 19.87
N LYS A 436 -14.84 -14.25 18.57
CA LYS A 436 -13.99 -13.63 17.56
C LYS A 436 -14.80 -12.62 16.76
N VAL A 437 -14.44 -11.35 16.90
CA VAL A 437 -14.99 -10.26 16.08
C VAL A 437 -14.21 -10.25 14.77
N TYR A 438 -14.92 -10.37 13.66
CA TYR A 438 -14.39 -10.22 12.32
C TYR A 438 -14.80 -8.86 11.80
N TYR A 439 -13.86 -8.15 11.21
CA TYR A 439 -14.13 -6.88 10.57
C TYR A 439 -14.16 -7.11 9.05
N THR A 440 -15.23 -6.67 8.41
CA THR A 440 -15.46 -6.79 6.97
C THR A 440 -15.52 -5.40 6.36
N ALA A 441 -14.83 -5.22 5.24
CA ALA A 441 -14.86 -3.99 4.46
C ALA A 441 -15.52 -4.27 3.11
N SER A 442 -16.78 -4.67 3.18
CA SER A 442 -17.67 -4.98 2.06
C SER A 442 -19.01 -4.27 2.30
N GLY A 443 -19.95 -4.36 1.35
CA GLY A 443 -21.30 -3.82 1.52
C GLY A 443 -21.55 -2.45 0.90
N LEU A 444 -22.83 -2.18 0.61
CA LEU A 444 -23.29 -1.02 -0.15
C LEU A 444 -22.83 0.32 0.43
N GLY A 445 -22.88 0.47 1.76
CA GLY A 445 -22.50 1.70 2.43
C GLY A 445 -21.05 2.08 2.14
N LEU A 446 -20.14 1.14 2.35
CA LEU A 446 -18.71 1.28 2.12
C LEU A 446 -18.37 1.48 0.64
N LEU A 447 -19.02 0.72 -0.25
CA LEU A 447 -18.82 0.86 -1.69
C LEU A 447 -19.28 2.22 -2.22
N LYS A 448 -20.39 2.76 -1.72
CA LYS A 448 -20.81 4.15 -2.03
C LYS A 448 -19.78 5.19 -1.59
N ALA A 449 -19.12 5.00 -0.46
CA ALA A 449 -18.04 5.90 -0.02
C ALA A 449 -16.77 5.75 -0.87
N ALA A 450 -16.57 4.56 -1.45
CA ALA A 450 -15.45 4.23 -2.32
C ALA A 450 -15.63 4.73 -3.77
N VAL A 451 -16.85 5.08 -4.22
CA VAL A 451 -17.09 5.63 -5.56
C VAL A 451 -16.23 6.87 -5.79
N GLY A 452 -15.47 6.88 -6.88
CA GLY A 452 -14.53 7.96 -7.23
C GLY A 452 -13.27 8.05 -6.35
N HIS A 453 -12.99 7.06 -5.50
CA HIS A 453 -11.82 7.10 -4.62
C HIS A 453 -10.51 6.91 -5.42
N PRO A 454 -9.52 7.82 -5.31
CA PRO A 454 -8.35 7.85 -6.19
C PRO A 454 -7.30 6.76 -5.91
N LEU A 455 -7.41 6.05 -4.79
CA LEU A 455 -6.45 5.03 -4.33
C LEU A 455 -7.10 3.66 -4.09
N LEU A 456 -8.04 3.26 -4.96
CA LEU A 456 -8.49 1.88 -5.08
C LEU A 456 -7.62 1.13 -6.07
N PHE A 457 -7.23 -0.09 -5.75
CA PHE A 457 -6.38 -0.92 -6.60
C PHE A 457 -6.87 -2.37 -6.58
N LEU A 458 -6.58 -3.18 -7.59
CA LEU A 458 -6.93 -4.60 -7.57
C LEU A 458 -6.19 -5.34 -6.43
N HIS A 459 -6.82 -6.38 -5.87
CA HIS A 459 -6.22 -7.19 -4.82
C HIS A 459 -5.01 -7.96 -5.32
N ASP A 460 -5.13 -8.57 -6.49
CA ASP A 460 -4.10 -9.42 -7.09
C ASP A 460 -2.98 -8.60 -7.72
N ASP A 461 -3.32 -7.42 -8.25
CA ASP A 461 -2.36 -6.48 -8.82
C ASP A 461 -2.37 -5.14 -8.05
N PRO A 462 -1.38 -4.92 -7.17
CA PRO A 462 -1.31 -3.72 -6.36
C PRO A 462 -1.12 -2.41 -7.14
N ARG A 463 -0.84 -2.53 -8.43
CA ARG A 463 -0.43 -1.46 -9.35
C ARG A 463 -1.59 -0.97 -10.19
N GLN A 464 -2.60 -1.82 -10.31
CA GLN A 464 -3.76 -1.64 -11.14
C GLN A 464 -4.83 -0.86 -10.40
N ALA A 465 -4.92 0.45 -10.66
CA ALA A 465 -5.96 1.29 -10.06
C ALA A 465 -7.34 0.91 -10.59
N ILE A 466 -8.34 0.91 -9.71
CA ILE A 466 -9.74 0.62 -10.07
C ILE A 466 -10.55 1.89 -9.90
N GLU A 467 -11.17 2.34 -10.98
CA GLU A 467 -12.18 3.38 -10.93
C GLU A 467 -13.54 2.75 -10.62
N LEU A 468 -14.07 3.04 -9.43
CA LEU A 468 -15.43 2.62 -9.05
C LEU A 468 -16.41 3.76 -9.36
N THR A 469 -17.38 3.50 -10.24
CA THR A 469 -18.43 4.44 -10.64
C THR A 469 -19.81 3.92 -10.23
N GLN A 470 -20.77 4.82 -10.02
CA GLN A 470 -22.16 4.43 -9.75
C GLN A 470 -22.99 4.50 -11.03
N THR A 471 -23.81 3.47 -11.30
CA THR A 471 -24.68 3.40 -12.47
C THR A 471 -26.06 2.87 -12.10
N GLU A 472 -27.03 3.03 -13.01
CA GLU A 472 -28.40 2.53 -12.84
C GLU A 472 -28.59 1.13 -13.42
N ILE A 473 -29.57 0.40 -12.90
CA ILE A 473 -29.97 -0.89 -13.44
C ILE A 473 -30.65 -0.72 -14.80
N ILE A 474 -30.36 -1.62 -15.74
CA ILE A 474 -30.82 -1.53 -17.11
C ILE A 474 -31.85 -2.63 -17.42
N LEU A 475 -32.97 -2.24 -18.03
CA LEU A 475 -33.90 -3.15 -18.69
C LEU A 475 -33.54 -3.21 -20.18
N GLU A 476 -33.00 -4.33 -20.64
CA GLU A 476 -32.66 -4.55 -22.05
C GLU A 476 -33.81 -5.26 -22.79
N ILE A 477 -34.15 -4.76 -23.98
CA ILE A 477 -35.15 -5.36 -24.87
C ILE A 477 -34.51 -5.66 -26.23
N ILE A 478 -34.32 -6.94 -26.50
CA ILE A 478 -33.69 -7.45 -27.72
C ILE A 478 -34.76 -7.89 -28.72
N SER A 479 -34.65 -7.47 -29.98
CA SER A 479 -35.56 -7.87 -31.07
C SER A 479 -34.98 -9.01 -31.91
N LYS A 480 -35.69 -10.14 -32.02
CA LYS A 480 -35.31 -11.28 -32.90
C LYS A 480 -36.47 -11.72 -33.77
N LYS A 481 -36.43 -11.42 -35.08
CA LYS A 481 -37.28 -11.83 -36.24
C LYS A 481 -38.81 -11.97 -36.06
N ASN A 482 -39.34 -12.47 -34.93
CA ASN A 482 -40.76 -12.54 -34.59
C ASN A 482 -41.09 -12.52 -33.07
N GLN A 483 -40.11 -12.24 -32.20
CA GLN A 483 -40.24 -12.20 -30.73
C GLN A 483 -39.33 -11.12 -30.13
N PHE A 484 -39.70 -10.62 -28.94
CA PHE A 484 -38.89 -9.72 -28.11
C PHE A 484 -38.38 -10.46 -26.88
N THR A 485 -37.13 -10.23 -26.47
CA THR A 485 -36.59 -10.77 -25.23
C THR A 485 -36.26 -9.63 -24.28
N ILE A 486 -36.80 -9.67 -23.06
CA ILE A 486 -36.58 -8.68 -22.01
C ILE A 486 -35.61 -9.26 -20.99
N LYS A 487 -34.54 -8.54 -20.67
CA LYS A 487 -33.52 -8.93 -19.70
C LYS A 487 -33.17 -7.77 -18.78
N ILE A 488 -32.59 -8.09 -17.63
CA ILE A 488 -32.04 -7.10 -16.71
C ILE A 488 -30.52 -7.23 -16.71
N ILE A 489 -29.83 -6.10 -16.78
CA ILE A 489 -28.37 -6.01 -16.82
C ILE A 489 -27.90 -4.93 -15.82
N PRO A 490 -26.97 -5.22 -14.89
CA PRO A 490 -26.56 -6.56 -14.47
C PRO A 490 -27.72 -7.42 -13.96
N PHE A 491 -27.65 -8.73 -14.15
CA PHE A 491 -28.49 -9.64 -13.35
C PHE A 491 -27.82 -9.92 -12.00
N PRO A 492 -28.49 -9.72 -10.85
CA PRO A 492 -27.89 -9.99 -9.54
C PRO A 492 -27.78 -11.49 -9.26
N GLU A 493 -26.56 -11.98 -9.07
CA GLU A 493 -26.28 -13.36 -8.63
C GLU A 493 -26.39 -13.53 -7.10
N THR A 494 -26.34 -12.42 -6.35
CA THR A 494 -26.41 -12.40 -4.89
C THR A 494 -27.71 -11.76 -4.40
N SER A 495 -28.08 -12.02 -3.13
CA SER A 495 -29.26 -11.39 -2.49
C SER A 495 -29.02 -9.95 -2.02
N GLU A 496 -27.82 -9.42 -2.26
CA GLU A 496 -27.40 -8.12 -1.78
C GLU A 496 -28.27 -6.98 -2.34
N PRO A 497 -28.34 -5.82 -1.65
CA PRO A 497 -29.05 -4.64 -2.15
C PRO A 497 -28.27 -3.90 -3.25
N TYR A 498 -27.27 -4.53 -3.86
CA TYR A 498 -26.43 -3.96 -4.89
C TYR A 498 -25.84 -5.03 -5.81
N VAL A 499 -25.29 -4.59 -6.94
CA VAL A 499 -24.47 -5.41 -7.82
C VAL A 499 -23.22 -4.62 -8.19
N ILE A 500 -22.07 -5.29 -8.14
CA ILE A 500 -20.84 -4.77 -8.75
C ILE A 500 -20.55 -5.56 -10.02
N MET A 501 -20.28 -4.85 -11.11
CA MET A 501 -19.74 -5.44 -12.33
C MET A 501 -18.37 -4.86 -12.64
N ARG A 502 -17.45 -5.73 -13.05
CA ARG A 502 -16.16 -5.33 -13.60
C ARG A 502 -16.32 -5.12 -15.11
N ASN A 503 -16.10 -3.89 -15.56
CA ASN A 503 -16.16 -3.51 -16.97
C ASN A 503 -14.74 -3.32 -17.50
N GLY A 504 -14.09 -4.43 -17.86
CA GLY A 504 -12.68 -4.43 -18.23
C GLY A 504 -11.75 -4.34 -17.02
N ASP A 505 -10.48 -4.05 -17.26
CA ASP A 505 -9.46 -4.34 -16.28
C ASP A 505 -9.41 -3.34 -15.11
N ASN A 506 -9.66 -2.05 -15.35
CA ASN A 506 -9.50 -0.98 -14.37
C ASN A 506 -10.81 -0.27 -13.97
N GLN A 507 -11.96 -0.76 -14.41
CA GLN A 507 -13.24 -0.10 -14.13
C GLN A 507 -14.23 -1.07 -13.49
N ALA A 508 -14.87 -0.59 -12.43
CA ALA A 508 -15.97 -1.28 -11.76
C ALA A 508 -17.18 -0.36 -11.67
N GLN A 509 -18.37 -0.94 -11.82
CA GLN A 509 -19.64 -0.23 -11.72
C GLN A 509 -20.45 -0.79 -10.56
N LEU A 510 -20.89 0.10 -9.67
CA LEU A 510 -21.82 -0.19 -8.59
C LEU A 510 -23.24 0.16 -9.03
N VAL A 511 -24.14 -0.82 -8.99
CA VAL A 511 -25.58 -0.66 -9.22
C VAL A 511 -26.32 -0.88 -7.91
N GLU A 512 -27.10 0.10 -7.47
CA GLU A 512 -27.95 -0.02 -6.27
C GLU A 512 -29.32 -0.60 -6.63
N LEU A 513 -29.78 -1.58 -5.83
CA LEU A 513 -31.05 -2.25 -6.03
C LEU A 513 -32.09 -1.78 -5.02
N THR A 514 -33.14 -1.13 -5.51
CA THR A 514 -34.30 -0.79 -4.69
C THR A 514 -35.18 -2.03 -4.44
N PRO A 515 -36.06 -2.03 -3.42
CA PRO A 515 -37.05 -3.10 -3.24
C PRO A 515 -37.96 -3.30 -4.47
N GLN A 516 -38.16 -2.27 -5.28
CA GLN A 516 -38.91 -2.35 -6.54
C GLN A 516 -38.09 -3.05 -7.62
N HIS A 517 -36.78 -2.77 -7.73
CA HIS A 517 -35.88 -3.49 -8.64
C HIS A 517 -35.89 -4.99 -8.35
N LYS A 518 -35.79 -5.39 -7.08
CA LYS A 518 -35.81 -6.81 -6.68
C LYS A 518 -37.07 -7.54 -7.17
N ARG A 519 -38.25 -6.92 -7.05
CA ARG A 519 -39.51 -7.49 -7.57
C ARG A 519 -39.50 -7.63 -9.09
N ILE A 520 -39.00 -6.63 -9.81
CA ILE A 520 -38.91 -6.67 -11.28
C ILE A 520 -37.94 -7.78 -11.72
N ILE A 521 -36.81 -7.93 -11.01
CA ILE A 521 -35.82 -8.99 -11.24
C ILE A 521 -36.40 -10.38 -11.00
N GLU A 522 -37.14 -10.59 -9.91
CA GLU A 522 -37.83 -11.86 -9.64
C GLU A 522 -38.85 -12.23 -10.72
N ILE A 523 -39.55 -11.23 -11.29
CA ILE A 523 -40.52 -11.44 -12.37
C ILE A 523 -39.81 -11.81 -13.69
N ILE A 524 -38.74 -11.08 -14.04
CA ILE A 524 -38.03 -11.26 -15.32
C ILE A 524 -37.18 -12.53 -15.34
N GLY A 525 -36.53 -12.84 -14.21
CA GLY A 525 -35.64 -13.99 -14.06
C GLY A 525 -34.34 -13.87 -14.86
N GLU A 526 -33.37 -14.74 -14.54
CA GLU A 526 -32.01 -14.71 -15.09
C GLU A 526 -31.98 -14.86 -16.63
N GLN A 527 -32.83 -15.74 -17.16
CA GLN A 527 -32.90 -16.03 -18.59
C GLN A 527 -33.65 -14.94 -19.38
N GLY A 528 -34.34 -14.04 -18.68
CA GLY A 528 -35.26 -13.06 -19.26
C GLY A 528 -36.60 -13.64 -19.70
N ILE A 529 -37.52 -12.74 -20.07
CA ILE A 529 -38.85 -13.08 -20.58
C ILE A 529 -38.87 -12.95 -22.10
N THR A 530 -39.47 -13.93 -22.79
CA THR A 530 -39.70 -13.83 -24.24
C THR A 530 -41.17 -13.52 -24.54
N VAL A 531 -41.39 -12.46 -25.33
CA VAL A 531 -42.71 -11.91 -25.68
C VAL A 531 -42.96 -12.07 -27.19
N PRO A 532 -44.09 -12.67 -27.63
CA PRO A 532 -44.43 -12.77 -29.05
C PRO A 532 -44.71 -11.42 -29.71
N ALA A 533 -44.37 -11.25 -30.99
CA ALA A 533 -44.61 -9.98 -31.72
C ALA A 533 -46.07 -9.50 -31.72
N LYS A 534 -47.05 -10.42 -31.60
CA LYS A 534 -48.48 -10.08 -31.50
C LYS A 534 -48.83 -9.26 -30.24
N ALA A 535 -48.02 -9.32 -29.19
CA ALA A 535 -48.23 -8.61 -27.93
C ALA A 535 -47.39 -7.32 -27.80
N LYS A 536 -46.86 -6.80 -28.92
CA LYS A 536 -46.00 -5.60 -28.94
C LYS A 536 -46.62 -4.38 -28.23
N GLN A 537 -47.92 -4.14 -28.42
CA GLN A 537 -48.58 -2.98 -27.80
C GLN A 537 -48.63 -3.10 -26.26
N GLN A 538 -48.99 -4.27 -25.75
CA GLN A 538 -49.00 -4.54 -24.29
C GLN A 538 -47.59 -4.45 -23.69
N LEU A 539 -46.55 -4.84 -24.45
CA LEU A 539 -45.17 -4.69 -24.05
C LEU A 539 -44.80 -3.20 -23.91
N LEU A 540 -45.13 -2.35 -24.89
CA LEU A 540 -44.87 -0.91 -24.84
C LEU A 540 -45.58 -0.22 -23.67
N ASP A 541 -46.85 -0.58 -23.41
CA ASP A 541 -47.61 -0.04 -22.29
C ASP A 541 -46.98 -0.42 -20.94
N THR A 542 -46.48 -1.66 -20.83
CA THR A 542 -45.79 -2.16 -19.61
C THR A 542 -44.45 -1.46 -19.41
N ILE A 543 -43.68 -1.26 -20.49
CA ILE A 543 -42.39 -0.55 -20.45
C ILE A 543 -42.59 0.88 -19.98
N ASN A 544 -43.58 1.61 -20.51
CA ASN A 544 -43.87 2.99 -20.11
C ASN A 544 -44.24 3.10 -18.61
N SER A 545 -44.81 2.05 -18.02
CA SER A 545 -45.09 2.01 -16.57
C SER A 545 -43.87 1.75 -15.70
N ILE A 546 -42.83 1.09 -16.24
CA ILE A 546 -41.59 0.72 -15.53
C ILE A 546 -40.47 1.74 -15.78
N ALA A 547 -40.57 2.53 -16.86
CA ALA A 547 -39.59 3.55 -17.26
C ALA A 547 -39.15 4.53 -16.17
N PRO A 548 -40.02 4.99 -15.24
CA PRO A 548 -39.57 5.88 -14.16
C PRO A 548 -38.69 5.19 -13.11
N LEU A 549 -38.62 3.86 -13.10
CA LEU A 549 -37.94 3.08 -12.07
C LEU A 549 -36.55 2.62 -12.49
N MET A 550 -36.26 2.52 -13.79
CA MET A 550 -34.98 2.03 -14.30
C MET A 550 -34.72 2.50 -15.72
N THR A 551 -33.45 2.53 -16.11
CA THR A 551 -33.05 2.89 -17.47
C THR A 551 -33.46 1.78 -18.46
N ILE A 552 -34.20 2.13 -19.52
CA ILE A 552 -34.63 1.18 -20.55
C ILE A 552 -33.76 1.32 -21.79
N HIS A 553 -33.29 0.19 -22.30
CA HIS A 553 -32.56 0.10 -23.56
C HIS A 553 -33.28 -0.84 -24.53
N SER A 554 -33.62 -0.35 -25.72
CA SER A 554 -34.34 -1.13 -26.74
C SER A 554 -33.71 -0.99 -28.13
N ASP A 555 -33.66 -2.10 -28.87
CA ASP A 555 -33.27 -2.14 -30.29
C ASP A 555 -34.36 -1.60 -31.24
N PHE A 556 -35.55 -1.24 -30.74
CA PHE A 556 -36.65 -0.69 -31.53
C PHE A 556 -36.97 0.73 -31.09
N VAL A 557 -36.92 1.67 -32.04
CA VAL A 557 -37.34 3.06 -31.84
C VAL A 557 -38.87 3.10 -31.79
N SER A 558 -39.47 3.44 -30.65
CA SER A 558 -40.88 3.83 -30.62
C SER A 558 -41.03 5.26 -31.11
N ASP A 559 -41.94 5.50 -32.06
CA ASP A 559 -42.26 6.85 -32.57
C ASP A 559 -42.62 7.86 -31.46
N SER A 560 -43.01 7.40 -30.26
CA SER A 560 -43.38 8.25 -29.13
C SER A 560 -42.21 8.81 -28.30
N THR A 561 -40.96 8.37 -28.50
CA THR A 561 -39.77 8.95 -27.82
C THR A 561 -38.96 9.89 -28.71
N MET A 562 -39.34 10.04 -29.99
CA MET A 562 -38.61 10.88 -30.96
C MET A 562 -38.83 12.40 -30.80
N GLU A 563 -39.82 12.85 -30.03
CA GLU A 563 -40.17 14.28 -29.98
C GLU A 563 -39.37 15.11 -28.97
N SER A 564 -38.54 14.51 -28.09
CA SER A 564 -37.83 15.25 -27.03
C SER A 564 -36.30 15.10 -27.00
N MET A 565 -35.68 14.35 -27.92
CA MET A 565 -34.22 14.09 -27.92
C MET A 565 -33.56 14.53 -29.23
N ALA A 566 -32.44 15.24 -29.14
CA ALA A 566 -31.70 15.69 -30.32
C ALA A 566 -30.75 14.57 -30.82
N GLN A 567 -30.84 14.24 -32.12
CA GLN A 567 -30.00 13.23 -32.76
C GLN A 567 -28.67 13.83 -33.24
N VAL A 568 -27.58 13.11 -32.99
CA VAL A 568 -26.19 13.52 -33.23
C VAL A 568 -25.44 12.43 -33.98
N ASP A 569 -24.59 12.81 -34.94
CA ASP A 569 -23.72 11.88 -35.66
C ASP A 569 -22.65 11.27 -34.73
N ALA A 570 -22.42 9.96 -34.84
CA ALA A 570 -21.45 9.25 -34.01
C ALA A 570 -20.02 9.45 -34.52
N ASP A 571 -19.10 9.79 -33.62
CA ASP A 571 -17.66 9.72 -33.89
C ASP A 571 -17.14 8.29 -33.70
N SER A 572 -16.55 7.73 -34.75
CA SER A 572 -15.97 6.37 -34.75
C SER A 572 -14.47 6.36 -34.45
N ARG A 573 -13.83 7.53 -34.30
CA ARG A 573 -12.37 7.63 -34.14
C ARG A 573 -11.89 6.94 -32.85
N PRO A 574 -10.90 6.03 -32.94
CA PRO A 574 -10.31 5.42 -31.76
C PRO A 574 -9.59 6.45 -30.87
N GLN A 575 -9.84 6.38 -29.58
CA GLN A 575 -9.17 7.14 -28.53
C GLN A 575 -8.27 6.21 -27.73
N VAL A 576 -6.96 6.44 -27.76
CA VAL A 576 -5.99 5.70 -26.94
C VAL A 576 -5.72 6.48 -25.67
N HIS A 577 -6.18 5.94 -24.55
CA HIS A 577 -5.96 6.47 -23.22
C HIS A 577 -4.65 5.90 -22.68
N ILE A 578 -3.75 6.79 -22.27
CA ILE A 578 -2.45 6.41 -21.70
C ILE A 578 -2.45 6.79 -20.23
N GLN A 579 -2.15 5.82 -19.37
CA GLN A 579 -2.08 5.99 -17.93
C GLN A 579 -0.76 5.45 -17.37
N PRO A 580 -0.16 6.12 -16.38
CA PRO A 580 1.00 5.57 -15.68
C PRO A 580 0.61 4.33 -14.87
N SER A 581 1.43 3.27 -14.95
CA SER A 581 1.36 2.05 -14.15
C SER A 581 2.61 1.92 -13.27
N GLU A 582 2.64 1.04 -12.26
CA GLU A 582 3.81 0.96 -11.35
C GLU A 582 5.11 0.47 -12.03
N GLU A 583 5.02 -0.24 -13.15
CA GLU A 583 6.21 -0.68 -13.92
C GLU A 583 6.31 -0.07 -15.33
N GLY A 584 5.28 0.61 -15.83
CA GLY A 584 5.35 1.23 -17.16
C GLY A 584 4.12 2.06 -17.52
N LEU A 585 3.58 1.86 -18.72
CA LEU A 585 2.39 2.57 -19.20
C LEU A 585 1.28 1.59 -19.56
N LEU A 586 0.07 1.93 -19.16
CA LEU A 586 -1.14 1.25 -19.61
C LEU A 586 -1.70 1.99 -20.82
N PHE A 587 -1.95 1.26 -21.89
CA PHE A 587 -2.65 1.75 -23.09
C PHE A 587 -4.03 1.11 -23.17
N GLU A 588 -5.07 1.92 -23.31
CA GLU A 588 -6.43 1.43 -23.50
C GLU A 588 -7.07 2.10 -24.70
N CYS A 589 -7.74 1.32 -25.56
CA CYS A 589 -8.44 1.85 -26.72
C CYS A 589 -9.96 1.91 -26.46
N PHE A 590 -10.53 3.08 -26.75
CA PHE A 590 -11.95 3.39 -26.61
C PHE A 590 -12.48 4.10 -27.86
N VAL A 591 -13.80 4.18 -27.98
CA VAL A 591 -14.52 5.07 -28.90
C VAL A 591 -15.48 5.89 -28.07
N GLN A 592 -15.58 7.19 -28.38
CA GLN A 592 -16.49 8.12 -27.71
C GLN A 592 -17.47 8.69 -28.74
N PRO A 593 -18.65 8.07 -28.92
CA PRO A 593 -19.57 8.39 -30.01
C PRO A 593 -20.06 9.85 -30.02
N PHE A 594 -20.12 10.51 -28.87
CA PHE A 594 -20.59 11.89 -28.75
C PHE A 594 -19.47 12.94 -28.84
N SER A 595 -18.23 12.55 -29.11
CA SER A 595 -17.10 13.48 -29.19
C SER A 595 -17.15 14.30 -30.49
N GLY A 596 -16.89 15.61 -30.41
CA GLY A 596 -16.71 16.48 -31.59
C GLY A 596 -17.79 17.53 -31.90
N GLN A 597 -18.76 17.78 -31.01
CA GLN A 597 -19.81 18.80 -31.25
C GLN A 597 -19.55 20.17 -30.59
N ASP A 598 -18.88 20.22 -29.43
CA ASP A 598 -18.52 21.43 -28.67
C ASP A 598 -17.17 21.22 -27.95
N GLU A 599 -16.46 22.30 -27.56
CA GLU A 599 -15.16 22.24 -26.84
C GLU A 599 -15.24 21.52 -25.47
N ASP A 600 -16.45 21.33 -24.93
CA ASP A 600 -16.75 20.59 -23.68
C ASP A 600 -17.37 19.18 -23.92
N SER A 601 -17.30 18.64 -25.14
CA SER A 601 -17.89 17.33 -25.53
C SER A 601 -17.16 16.08 -24.99
N ASP A 602 -16.16 16.24 -24.13
CA ASP A 602 -15.36 15.14 -23.57
C ASP A 602 -16.08 14.34 -22.47
N GLN A 603 -17.33 14.66 -22.16
CA GLN A 603 -18.14 14.02 -21.10
C GLN A 603 -19.04 12.86 -21.58
N GLY A 604 -18.98 12.47 -22.86
CA GLY A 604 -19.79 11.36 -23.37
C GLY A 604 -19.29 9.97 -22.92
N PRO A 605 -20.15 8.94 -22.88
CA PRO A 605 -19.77 7.58 -22.51
C PRO A 605 -18.73 6.97 -23.47
N LEU A 606 -17.77 6.22 -22.90
CA LEU A 606 -16.72 5.51 -23.62
C LEU A 606 -17.12 4.05 -23.86
N PHE A 607 -16.82 3.53 -25.04
CA PHE A 607 -17.09 2.14 -25.42
C PHE A 607 -15.84 1.47 -26.00
N ARG A 608 -15.76 0.14 -25.89
CA ARG A 608 -14.71 -0.62 -26.58
C ARG A 608 -15.04 -0.68 -28.09
N PRO A 609 -14.05 -0.51 -28.99
CA PRO A 609 -14.28 -0.56 -30.43
C PRO A 609 -15.04 -1.83 -30.87
N GLY A 610 -16.14 -1.65 -31.60
CA GLY A 610 -16.94 -2.75 -32.13
C GLY A 610 -17.74 -3.55 -31.10
N HIS A 611 -17.74 -3.14 -29.83
CA HIS A 611 -18.47 -3.80 -28.74
C HIS A 611 -19.63 -2.94 -28.22
N GLY A 612 -20.66 -3.61 -27.70
CA GLY A 612 -21.86 -2.95 -27.18
C GLY A 612 -22.90 -2.66 -28.25
N ARG A 613 -23.84 -1.75 -27.95
CA ARG A 613 -24.98 -1.44 -28.84
C ARG A 613 -24.64 -0.36 -29.85
N SER A 614 -25.31 -0.40 -31.00
CA SER A 614 -25.18 0.62 -32.04
C SER A 614 -25.93 1.91 -31.70
N ILE A 615 -27.07 1.86 -31.01
CA ILE A 615 -27.83 3.07 -30.63
C ILE A 615 -27.55 3.40 -29.17
N ILE A 616 -27.06 4.62 -28.90
CA ILE A 616 -26.75 5.12 -27.55
C ILE A 616 -27.54 6.38 -27.26
N MET A 617 -28.07 6.48 -26.04
CA MET A 617 -28.74 7.66 -25.51
C MET A 617 -28.00 8.09 -24.24
N SER A 618 -27.68 9.38 -24.12
CA SER A 618 -26.96 9.91 -22.96
C SER A 618 -27.32 11.37 -22.72
N GLU A 619 -27.35 11.78 -21.46
CA GLU A 619 -27.51 13.18 -21.08
C GLU A 619 -26.13 13.83 -20.96
N ILE A 620 -25.82 14.75 -21.89
CA ILE A 620 -24.53 15.44 -21.94
C ILE A 620 -24.81 16.94 -21.78
N ASN A 621 -24.21 17.57 -20.77
CA ASN A 621 -24.42 18.98 -20.45
C ASN A 621 -25.90 19.37 -20.25
N GLY A 622 -26.70 18.49 -19.63
CA GLY A 622 -28.13 18.72 -19.37
C GLY A 622 -29.03 18.63 -20.62
N LYS A 623 -28.51 18.10 -21.73
CA LYS A 623 -29.25 17.80 -22.96
C LYS A 623 -29.29 16.29 -23.19
N SER A 624 -30.48 15.74 -23.35
CA SER A 624 -30.66 14.35 -23.74
C SER A 624 -30.38 14.17 -25.24
N LEU A 625 -29.27 13.50 -25.57
CA LEU A 625 -28.79 13.27 -26.93
C LEU A 625 -28.85 11.80 -27.31
N GLN A 626 -29.04 11.53 -28.60
CA GLN A 626 -29.03 10.17 -29.16
C GLN A 626 -28.06 10.09 -30.34
N THR A 627 -27.33 8.98 -30.45
CA THR A 627 -26.44 8.71 -31.58
C THR A 627 -26.49 7.24 -32.03
N GLN A 628 -26.04 6.99 -33.27
CA GLN A 628 -25.95 5.65 -33.87
C GLN A 628 -24.51 5.36 -34.33
N ARG A 629 -23.86 4.45 -33.63
CA ARG A 629 -22.52 3.93 -33.86
C ARG A 629 -22.47 2.95 -35.03
N ASP A 630 -21.33 2.95 -35.70
CA ASP A 630 -20.96 2.00 -36.75
C ASP A 630 -19.89 1.04 -36.21
N LEU A 631 -20.33 -0.10 -35.66
CA LEU A 631 -19.46 -1.03 -34.94
C LEU A 631 -18.40 -1.68 -35.85
N ASP A 632 -18.73 -1.93 -37.11
CA ASP A 632 -17.81 -2.54 -38.07
C ASP A 632 -16.69 -1.55 -38.42
N LYS A 633 -17.05 -0.28 -38.65
CA LYS A 633 -16.09 0.80 -38.91
C LYS A 633 -15.20 1.10 -37.72
N GLU A 634 -15.75 1.10 -36.51
CA GLU A 634 -14.96 1.25 -35.27
C GLU A 634 -13.89 0.15 -35.15
N LYS A 635 -14.28 -1.10 -35.40
CA LYS A 635 -13.35 -2.24 -35.32
C LYS A 635 -12.26 -2.14 -36.39
N GLU A 636 -12.62 -1.77 -37.62
CA GLU A 636 -11.66 -1.55 -38.71
C GLU A 636 -10.64 -0.44 -38.37
N GLN A 637 -11.11 0.69 -37.85
CA GLN A 637 -10.24 1.81 -37.50
C GLN A 637 -9.31 1.48 -36.32
N ALA A 638 -9.82 0.76 -35.31
CA ALA A 638 -9.01 0.32 -34.18
C ALA A 638 -7.98 -0.75 -34.58
N GLY A 639 -8.29 -1.62 -35.54
CA GLY A 639 -7.34 -2.60 -36.09
C GLY A 639 -6.08 -1.98 -36.69
N GLN A 640 -6.16 -0.75 -37.24
CA GLN A 640 -4.98 -0.04 -37.77
C GLN A 640 -3.95 0.31 -36.68
N ILE A 641 -4.36 0.43 -35.42
CA ILE A 641 -3.45 0.64 -34.29
C ILE A 641 -2.57 -0.59 -34.10
N ILE A 642 -3.18 -1.78 -34.13
CA ILE A 642 -2.50 -3.07 -33.95
C ILE A 642 -1.49 -3.31 -35.09
N GLU A 643 -1.84 -2.97 -36.33
CA GLU A 643 -0.93 -3.10 -37.47
C GLU A 643 0.35 -2.24 -37.34
N GLN A 644 0.25 -1.05 -36.75
CA GLN A 644 1.39 -0.12 -36.57
C GLN A 644 2.11 -0.30 -35.24
N CYS A 645 1.44 -0.88 -34.24
CA CYS A 645 1.94 -1.10 -32.90
C CYS A 645 1.90 -2.60 -32.58
N PRO A 646 2.90 -3.39 -33.01
CA PRO A 646 2.89 -4.85 -32.86
C PRO A 646 2.92 -5.35 -31.41
N LEU A 647 3.24 -4.47 -30.45
CA LEU A 647 3.17 -4.76 -29.01
C LEU A 647 1.74 -4.69 -28.46
N LEU A 648 0.79 -4.12 -29.22
CA LEU A 648 -0.63 -4.04 -28.89
C LEU A 648 -1.35 -5.14 -29.69
N ASP A 649 -1.89 -6.15 -29.03
CA ASP A 649 -2.58 -7.27 -29.69
C ASP A 649 -4.12 -7.11 -29.71
N GLU A 650 -4.82 -7.84 -30.59
CA GLU A 650 -6.29 -7.81 -30.63
C GLU A 650 -6.93 -8.64 -29.50
N HIS A 651 -6.16 -9.53 -28.87
CA HIS A 651 -6.65 -10.51 -27.90
C HIS A 651 -6.73 -10.00 -26.46
N SER A 652 -6.12 -8.85 -26.15
CA SER A 652 -6.16 -8.25 -24.81
C SER A 652 -7.35 -7.30 -24.59
N ASP A 653 -8.48 -7.51 -25.28
CA ASP A 653 -9.71 -6.71 -25.10
C ASP A 653 -9.51 -5.18 -25.11
N TRP A 654 -8.59 -4.69 -25.97
CA TRP A 654 -8.22 -3.28 -26.10
C TRP A 654 -7.59 -2.66 -24.83
N HIS A 655 -6.96 -3.49 -23.99
CA HIS A 655 -6.27 -3.14 -22.76
C HIS A 655 -4.86 -3.73 -22.77
N TRP A 656 -3.82 -2.88 -22.75
CA TRP A 656 -2.44 -3.31 -22.93
C TRP A 656 -1.52 -2.73 -21.84
N PRO A 657 -1.26 -3.48 -20.76
CA PRO A 657 -0.30 -3.09 -19.74
C PRO A 657 1.12 -3.35 -20.24
N LEU A 658 1.83 -2.29 -20.62
CA LEU A 658 3.25 -2.38 -20.99
C LEU A 658 4.10 -2.03 -19.78
N ASN A 659 4.55 -3.07 -19.08
CA ASN A 659 5.35 -2.97 -17.85
C ASN A 659 6.84 -2.75 -18.11
N ASP A 660 7.30 -2.86 -19.35
CA ASP A 660 8.65 -2.44 -19.70
C ASP A 660 8.64 -0.98 -20.18
N THR A 661 9.53 -0.17 -19.61
CA THR A 661 9.60 1.26 -19.92
C THR A 661 10.03 1.50 -21.37
N GLU A 662 10.88 0.65 -21.96
CA GLU A 662 11.28 0.79 -23.37
C GLU A 662 10.12 0.41 -24.30
N ASP A 663 9.43 -0.70 -24.04
CA ASP A 663 8.26 -1.14 -24.81
C ASP A 663 7.12 -0.10 -24.77
N ALA A 664 6.89 0.50 -23.61
CA ALA A 664 5.92 1.57 -23.42
C ALA A 664 6.27 2.84 -24.22
N LEU A 665 7.54 3.27 -24.18
CA LEU A 665 8.01 4.44 -24.94
C LEU A 665 8.07 4.16 -26.45
N GLU A 666 8.37 2.93 -26.87
CA GLU A 666 8.31 2.46 -28.25
C GLU A 666 6.89 2.56 -28.81
N THR A 667 5.94 2.01 -28.08
CA THR A 667 4.52 2.04 -28.44
C THR A 667 4.02 3.48 -28.53
N LEU A 668 4.40 4.34 -27.58
CA LEU A 668 4.06 5.76 -27.62
C LEU A 668 4.65 6.47 -28.84
N LEU A 669 5.89 6.14 -29.24
CA LEU A 669 6.52 6.67 -30.45
C LEU A 669 5.76 6.24 -31.72
N GLN A 670 5.34 4.98 -31.78
CA GLN A 670 4.59 4.43 -32.92
C GLN A 670 3.20 5.06 -33.02
N LEU A 671 2.48 5.22 -31.90
CA LEU A 671 1.18 5.89 -31.86
C LEU A 671 1.24 7.35 -32.33
N GLN A 672 2.33 8.08 -32.02
CA GLN A 672 2.53 9.45 -32.53
C GLN A 672 2.67 9.55 -34.05
N THR A 673 2.88 8.43 -34.76
CA THR A 673 2.88 8.44 -36.23
C THR A 673 1.48 8.45 -36.83
N LEU A 674 0.47 8.07 -36.04
CA LEU A 674 -0.94 7.94 -36.45
C LEU A 674 -1.77 9.21 -36.25
N ASN A 675 -1.18 10.31 -35.74
CA ASN A 675 -1.78 11.59 -35.29
C ASN A 675 -3.21 11.94 -35.78
N ASP A 676 -3.48 11.89 -37.08
CA ASP A 676 -4.74 12.35 -37.67
C ASP A 676 -5.87 11.29 -37.62
N ARG A 677 -5.55 10.04 -37.29
CA ARG A 677 -6.46 8.89 -37.30
C ARG A 677 -6.91 8.45 -35.90
N ILE A 678 -6.17 8.83 -34.87
CA ILE A 678 -6.43 8.44 -33.48
C ILE A 678 -6.32 9.64 -32.55
N GLN A 679 -7.01 9.60 -31.41
CA GLN A 679 -6.89 10.62 -30.38
C GLN A 679 -6.15 10.05 -29.17
N ILE A 680 -5.03 10.66 -28.78
CA ILE A 680 -4.27 10.25 -27.59
C ILE A 680 -4.70 11.10 -26.40
N LYS A 681 -5.27 10.49 -25.36
CA LYS A 681 -5.70 11.17 -24.12
C LYS A 681 -4.88 10.72 -22.91
N TRP A 682 -4.69 11.65 -21.98
CA TRP A 682 -3.92 11.48 -20.74
C TRP A 682 -4.81 11.84 -19.53
N PRO A 683 -5.60 10.89 -19.00
CA PRO A 683 -6.64 11.18 -18.00
C PRO A 683 -6.11 11.78 -16.67
N GLN A 684 -4.88 11.43 -16.27
CA GLN A 684 -4.25 11.91 -15.02
C GLN A 684 -3.25 13.07 -15.23
N GLY A 685 -3.29 13.74 -16.39
CA GLY A 685 -2.75 15.09 -16.56
C GLY A 685 -1.27 15.26 -16.89
N GLU A 686 -0.41 14.25 -16.75
CA GLU A 686 1.00 14.38 -17.14
C GLU A 686 1.27 13.78 -18.53
N LYS A 687 1.44 14.66 -19.53
CA LYS A 687 1.83 14.26 -20.89
C LYS A 687 3.34 13.99 -20.93
N LEU A 688 3.73 12.75 -21.17
CA LEU A 688 5.11 12.43 -21.53
C LEU A 688 5.42 12.98 -22.92
N LYS A 689 6.34 13.94 -23.00
CA LYS A 689 6.83 14.45 -24.28
C LYS A 689 8.02 13.62 -24.73
N LEU A 690 7.72 12.69 -25.64
CA LEU A 690 8.76 11.99 -26.38
C LEU A 690 9.25 12.88 -27.52
N LYS A 691 10.54 13.23 -27.51
CA LYS A 691 11.15 13.96 -28.62
C LYS A 691 11.38 13.01 -29.79
N LYS A 692 11.20 13.50 -31.02
CA LYS A 692 11.38 12.73 -32.26
C LYS A 692 12.73 12.02 -32.29
N GLN A 693 12.75 10.85 -32.93
CA GLN A 693 13.90 9.98 -33.00
C GLN A 693 15.13 10.70 -33.59
N SER A 694 16.20 10.78 -32.82
CA SER A 694 17.46 11.40 -33.24
C SER A 694 18.27 10.45 -34.10
N ARG A 695 18.66 10.92 -35.28
CA ARG A 695 19.36 10.17 -36.33
C ARG A 695 20.83 10.57 -36.39
N MET A 696 21.65 9.73 -37.02
CA MET A 696 23.09 9.92 -37.21
C MET A 696 23.48 11.32 -37.71
N LYS A 697 22.75 11.86 -38.69
CA LYS A 697 23.04 13.17 -39.30
C LYS A 697 22.92 14.36 -38.34
N GLN A 698 22.15 14.22 -37.27
CA GLN A 698 21.99 15.26 -36.24
C GLN A 698 23.17 15.32 -35.27
N MET A 699 24.00 14.27 -35.24
CA MET A 699 25.21 14.22 -34.42
C MET A 699 26.37 14.92 -35.13
N GLN A 700 26.95 15.91 -34.48
CA GLN A 700 28.18 16.58 -34.91
C GLN A 700 29.33 16.12 -34.05
N VAL A 701 30.41 15.70 -34.68
CA VAL A 701 31.64 15.26 -34.01
C VAL A 701 32.77 16.18 -34.43
N VAL A 702 33.60 16.60 -33.47
CA VAL A 702 34.75 17.47 -33.68
C VAL A 702 35.98 16.79 -33.12
N LEU A 703 36.99 16.59 -33.98
CA LEU A 703 38.24 15.94 -33.63
C LEU A 703 39.39 16.94 -33.69
N LYS A 704 39.96 17.26 -32.53
CA LYS A 704 41.08 18.22 -32.38
C LYS A 704 42.33 17.53 -31.88
N LYS A 705 43.48 17.76 -32.52
CA LYS A 705 44.76 17.24 -32.03
C LYS A 705 45.23 18.00 -30.79
N LYS A 706 45.64 17.30 -29.74
CA LYS A 706 46.16 17.82 -28.48
C LYS A 706 47.39 17.01 -28.05
N LYS A 707 48.59 17.50 -28.41
CA LYS A 707 49.87 16.77 -28.27
C LYS A 707 49.81 15.40 -28.96
N ASP A 708 49.88 14.31 -28.17
CA ASP A 708 49.92 12.92 -28.63
C ASP A 708 48.54 12.26 -28.74
N TRP A 709 47.48 12.99 -28.35
CA TRP A 709 46.10 12.49 -28.30
C TRP A 709 45.18 13.35 -29.17
N PHE A 710 44.03 12.82 -29.53
CA PHE A 710 42.94 13.58 -30.13
C PHE A 710 41.83 13.78 -29.11
N GLU A 711 41.35 15.01 -28.99
CA GLU A 711 40.19 15.37 -28.20
C GLU A 711 38.93 15.13 -29.04
N LEU A 712 38.06 14.25 -28.56
CA LEU A 712 36.75 13.95 -29.09
C LEU A 712 35.72 14.85 -28.42
N ASP A 713 35.17 15.76 -29.20
CA ASP A 713 34.08 16.61 -28.78
C ASP A 713 32.90 16.43 -29.75
N GLY A 714 31.71 16.80 -29.33
CA GLY A 714 30.55 16.71 -30.19
C GLY A 714 29.28 17.20 -29.55
N LYS A 715 28.25 17.30 -30.38
CA LYS A 715 26.93 17.74 -29.98
C LYS A 715 25.84 17.10 -30.82
N LEU A 716 24.73 16.77 -30.18
CA LEU A 716 23.51 16.31 -30.82
C LEU A 716 22.56 17.49 -30.96
N ASN A 717 22.14 17.81 -32.19
CA ASN A 717 21.11 18.84 -32.42
C ASN A 717 19.75 18.18 -32.59
N LEU A 718 18.80 18.53 -31.73
CA LEU A 718 17.44 18.03 -31.78
C LEU A 718 16.57 18.88 -32.73
N ASP A 719 15.45 18.30 -33.19
CA ASP A 719 14.54 18.96 -34.13
C ASP A 719 13.84 20.22 -33.57
N ASP A 720 13.78 20.33 -32.24
CA ASP A 720 13.22 21.49 -31.53
C ASP A 720 14.26 22.62 -31.30
N GLY A 721 15.47 22.47 -31.83
CA GLY A 721 16.56 23.43 -31.70
C GLY A 721 17.41 23.28 -30.44
N GLN A 722 17.10 22.33 -29.55
CA GLN A 722 17.95 22.03 -28.39
C GLN A 722 19.25 21.36 -28.83
N ILE A 723 20.35 21.68 -28.13
CA ILE A 723 21.67 21.10 -28.36
C ILE A 723 22.11 20.39 -27.08
N ILE A 724 22.49 19.12 -27.20
CA ILE A 724 23.05 18.32 -26.10
C ILE A 724 24.54 18.08 -26.39
N ALA A 725 25.41 18.40 -25.44
CA ALA A 725 26.84 18.11 -25.58
C ALA A 725 27.11 16.61 -25.46
N MET A 726 28.13 16.11 -26.16
CA MET A 726 28.45 14.67 -26.18
C MET A 726 28.78 14.12 -24.78
N GLN A 727 29.44 14.91 -23.92
CA GLN A 727 29.73 14.48 -22.55
C GLN A 727 28.46 14.30 -21.73
N ASP A 728 27.56 15.27 -21.78
CA ASP A 728 26.25 15.16 -21.13
C ASP A 728 25.47 13.96 -21.68
N LEU A 729 25.53 13.72 -23.00
CA LEU A 729 24.89 12.56 -23.62
C LEU A 729 25.47 11.22 -23.13
N PHE A 730 26.79 11.13 -22.97
CA PHE A 730 27.46 9.96 -22.41
C PHE A 730 27.08 9.71 -20.95
N ASP A 731 26.95 10.76 -20.14
CA ASP A 731 26.52 10.65 -18.75
C ASP A 731 25.06 10.18 -18.66
N LEU A 732 24.19 10.75 -19.49
CA LEU A 732 22.78 10.33 -19.57
C LEU A 732 22.63 8.88 -20.07
N MET A 733 23.46 8.44 -21.03
CA MET A 733 23.50 7.03 -21.50
C MET A 733 23.96 6.04 -20.43
N GLN A 734 24.76 6.46 -19.45
CA GLN A 734 25.11 5.60 -18.32
C GLN A 734 23.96 5.44 -17.33
N MET A 735 23.11 6.47 -17.21
CA MET A 735 21.93 6.46 -16.34
C MET A 735 20.74 5.71 -16.96
N SER A 736 20.66 5.66 -18.29
CA SER A 736 19.58 4.99 -19.03
C SER A 736 20.15 3.90 -19.95
N PRO A 737 20.05 2.61 -19.60
CA PRO A 737 20.62 1.52 -20.40
C PRO A 737 19.94 1.34 -21.76
N GLY A 738 18.74 1.90 -21.95
CA GLY A 738 17.88 1.77 -23.13
C GLY A 738 18.13 2.76 -24.27
N ARG A 739 17.41 2.62 -25.39
CA ARG A 739 17.48 3.59 -26.52
C ARG A 739 16.77 4.91 -26.23
N PHE A 740 15.97 4.93 -25.16
CA PHE A 740 15.30 6.11 -24.64
C PHE A 740 16.11 6.68 -23.48
N ILE A 741 16.54 7.92 -23.62
CA ILE A 741 17.37 8.64 -22.65
C ILE A 741 16.49 9.66 -21.93
N GLN A 742 16.42 9.57 -20.60
CA GLN A 742 15.67 10.53 -19.80
C GLN A 742 16.44 11.85 -19.69
N LEU A 743 15.79 12.96 -20.00
CA LEU A 743 16.32 14.31 -19.84
C LEU A 743 15.97 14.88 -18.46
N ASN A 744 16.75 15.85 -17.97
CA ASN A 744 16.60 16.45 -16.63
C ASN A 744 15.22 17.12 -16.38
N ASN A 745 14.47 17.44 -17.42
CA ASN A 745 13.14 18.04 -17.35
C ASN A 745 11.99 17.01 -17.38
N GLY A 746 12.28 15.71 -17.33
CA GLY A 746 11.29 14.63 -17.40
C GLY A 746 10.92 14.18 -18.81
N ASP A 747 11.45 14.82 -19.85
CA ASP A 747 11.25 14.41 -21.25
C ASP A 747 12.13 13.20 -21.60
N PHE A 748 11.75 12.47 -22.65
CA PHE A 748 12.54 11.36 -23.18
C PHE A 748 13.07 11.66 -24.58
N LEU A 749 14.35 11.35 -24.79
CA LEU A 749 15.03 11.40 -26.08
C LEU A 749 15.16 9.99 -26.63
N ALA A 750 14.53 9.72 -27.77
CA ALA A 750 14.70 8.45 -28.48
C ALA A 750 15.90 8.51 -29.43
N LEU A 751 16.90 7.64 -29.22
CA LEU A 751 17.98 7.40 -30.20
C LEU A 751 17.60 6.25 -31.13
N THR A 752 18.17 6.25 -32.35
CA THR A 752 18.20 5.02 -33.15
C THR A 752 19.15 4.00 -32.49
N ASP A 753 18.87 2.70 -32.64
CA ASP A 753 19.74 1.64 -32.09
C ASP A 753 21.16 1.73 -32.63
N GLU A 754 21.28 2.07 -33.92
CA GLU A 754 22.57 2.29 -34.55
C GLU A 754 23.34 3.44 -33.90
N LEU A 755 22.71 4.61 -33.70
CA LEU A 755 23.37 5.77 -33.10
C LEU A 755 23.79 5.47 -31.67
N LYS A 756 22.92 4.84 -30.87
CA LYS A 756 23.23 4.42 -29.50
C LYS A 756 24.44 3.49 -29.48
N LYS A 757 24.43 2.43 -30.30
CA LYS A 757 25.53 1.45 -30.38
C LYS A 757 26.85 2.13 -30.72
N ARG A 758 26.87 3.02 -31.71
CA ARG A 758 28.09 3.74 -32.11
C ARG A 758 28.57 4.69 -31.01
N LEU A 759 27.66 5.41 -30.33
CA LEU A 759 28.01 6.28 -29.21
C LEU A 759 28.57 5.50 -28.01
N SER A 760 28.01 4.35 -27.67
CA SER A 760 28.55 3.48 -26.61
C SER A 760 29.96 2.98 -26.93
N GLN A 761 30.21 2.61 -28.20
CA GLN A 761 31.54 2.21 -28.65
C GLN A 761 32.53 3.39 -28.64
N LEU A 762 32.10 4.59 -29.06
CA LEU A 762 32.91 5.81 -28.97
C LEU A 762 33.27 6.14 -27.51
N GLN A 763 32.32 5.99 -26.59
CA GLN A 763 32.55 6.19 -25.15
C GLN A 763 33.59 5.20 -24.62
N PHE A 764 33.52 3.92 -25.01
CA PHE A 764 34.47 2.90 -24.56
C PHE A 764 35.89 3.13 -25.09
N VAL A 765 36.01 3.57 -26.35
CA VAL A 765 37.31 3.77 -27.02
C VAL A 765 37.95 5.11 -26.63
N SER A 766 37.17 6.04 -26.09
CA SER A 766 37.64 7.33 -25.58
C SER A 766 37.83 7.31 -24.06
N ASN A 767 38.97 7.79 -23.56
CA ASN A 767 39.19 7.97 -22.13
C ASN A 767 39.10 9.46 -21.78
N LYS A 768 38.04 9.89 -21.08
CA LYS A 768 37.79 11.31 -20.77
C LYS A 768 37.88 12.20 -22.02
N SER A 769 37.18 11.82 -23.09
CA SER A 769 37.23 12.49 -24.41
C SER A 769 38.60 12.47 -25.09
N GLN A 770 39.57 11.67 -24.64
CA GLN A 770 40.86 11.50 -25.31
C GLN A 770 40.89 10.19 -26.10
N ILE A 771 41.26 10.29 -27.36
CA ILE A 771 41.44 9.19 -28.30
C ILE A 771 42.92 9.05 -28.59
N HIS A 772 43.44 7.82 -28.44
CA HIS A 772 44.78 7.48 -28.90
C HIS A 772 44.82 7.41 -30.43
N ALA A 773 45.90 7.86 -31.06
CA ALA A 773 46.04 7.89 -32.52
C ALA A 773 45.78 6.52 -33.19
N LEU A 774 46.12 5.42 -32.52
CA LEU A 774 45.89 4.06 -33.05
C LEU A 774 44.41 3.71 -33.22
N ASN A 775 43.52 4.37 -32.49
CA ASN A 775 42.09 4.13 -32.59
C ASN A 775 41.46 4.91 -33.76
N ALA A 776 42.22 5.70 -34.51
CA ALA A 776 41.67 6.56 -35.56
C ALA A 776 40.82 5.82 -36.61
N PRO A 777 41.23 4.65 -37.16
CA PRO A 777 40.40 3.91 -38.11
C PRO A 777 39.05 3.47 -37.53
N LEU A 778 39.07 2.99 -36.27
CA LEU A 778 37.85 2.58 -35.58
C LEU A 778 36.93 3.78 -35.33
N ILE A 779 37.47 4.94 -34.94
CA ILE A 779 36.67 6.15 -34.72
C ILE A 779 36.09 6.66 -36.04
N ASP A 780 36.81 6.55 -37.15
CA ASP A 780 36.31 6.93 -38.48
C ASP A 780 35.11 6.05 -38.87
N GLU A 781 35.21 4.73 -38.68
CA GLU A 781 34.10 3.79 -38.86
C GLU A 781 32.90 4.11 -37.96
N LEU A 782 33.14 4.38 -36.67
CA LEU A 782 32.09 4.69 -35.70
C LEU A 782 31.41 6.04 -35.96
N THR A 783 32.10 6.98 -36.58
CA THR A 783 31.56 8.31 -36.90
C THR A 783 31.00 8.42 -38.31
N ASP A 784 31.08 7.36 -39.11
CA ASP A 784 30.46 7.31 -40.42
C ASP A 784 28.93 7.58 -40.35
N GLY A 785 28.41 8.34 -41.30
CA GLY A 785 27.03 8.85 -41.27
C GLY A 785 26.74 10.00 -40.28
N MET A 786 27.70 10.38 -39.42
CA MET A 786 27.64 11.59 -38.59
C MET A 786 28.28 12.80 -39.30
N SER A 787 28.02 14.02 -38.80
CA SER A 787 28.69 15.22 -39.30
C SER A 787 30.04 15.43 -38.61
N VAL A 788 31.11 14.91 -39.21
CA VAL A 788 32.47 14.98 -38.63
C VAL A 788 33.24 16.23 -39.12
N LYS A 789 33.77 17.01 -38.17
CA LYS A 789 34.74 18.07 -38.40
C LYS A 789 36.10 17.63 -37.86
N SER A 790 37.01 17.28 -38.76
CA SER A 790 38.37 16.86 -38.42
C SER A 790 39.41 17.78 -39.06
N GLY A 791 40.58 17.91 -38.41
CA GLY A 791 41.72 18.65 -38.96
C GLY A 791 42.59 17.81 -39.90
N LYS A 792 43.47 18.46 -40.68
CA LYS A 792 44.39 17.80 -41.64
C LYS A 792 45.18 16.63 -41.03
N HIS A 793 45.60 16.74 -39.78
CA HIS A 793 46.34 15.68 -39.07
C HIS A 793 45.57 14.37 -38.91
N TRP A 794 44.25 14.44 -38.72
CA TRP A 794 43.39 13.25 -38.62
C TRP A 794 43.30 12.52 -39.97
N GLN A 795 43.09 13.29 -41.04
CA GLN A 795 43.05 12.76 -42.41
C GLN A 795 44.39 12.11 -42.80
N THR A 796 45.52 12.72 -42.46
CA THR A 796 46.85 12.12 -42.69
C THR A 796 47.03 10.80 -41.93
N LEU A 797 46.49 10.69 -40.72
CA LEU A 797 46.59 9.47 -39.91
C LEU A 797 45.76 8.32 -40.49
N LEU A 798 44.54 8.60 -40.95
CA LEU A 798 43.69 7.62 -41.64
C LEU A 798 44.33 7.15 -42.96
N GLN A 799 44.84 8.10 -43.75
CA GLN A 799 45.54 7.79 -44.99
C GLN A 799 46.76 6.89 -44.73
N ARG A 800 47.53 7.14 -43.67
CA ARG A 800 48.66 6.29 -43.27
C ARG A 800 48.22 4.90 -42.83
N ALA A 801 47.10 4.78 -42.11
CA ALA A 801 46.55 3.49 -41.70
C ALA A 801 46.12 2.64 -42.91
N GLU A 802 45.46 3.26 -43.89
CA GLU A 802 45.07 2.62 -45.14
C GLU A 802 46.30 2.19 -45.96
N GLN A 803 47.28 3.08 -46.12
CA GLN A 803 48.55 2.78 -46.79
C GLN A 803 49.30 1.64 -46.10
N ALA A 804 49.35 1.63 -44.77
CA ALA A 804 49.99 0.56 -43.99
C ALA A 804 49.29 -0.79 -44.16
N ARG A 805 47.96 -0.82 -44.32
CA ARG A 805 47.22 -2.06 -44.57
C ARG A 805 47.54 -2.64 -45.94
N ALA A 806 47.73 -1.80 -46.95
CA ALA A 806 48.10 -2.20 -48.31
C ALA A 806 49.61 -2.44 -48.50
N PHE A 807 50.43 -2.01 -47.55
CA PHE A 807 51.89 -2.12 -47.63
C PHE A 807 52.34 -3.57 -47.48
N ASP A 808 52.98 -4.12 -48.51
CA ASP A 808 53.67 -5.42 -48.46
C ASP A 808 55.19 -5.17 -48.44
N PRO A 809 55.86 -5.33 -47.29
CA PRO A 809 57.28 -5.05 -47.18
C PRO A 809 58.11 -6.17 -47.82
N GLU A 810 59.09 -5.79 -48.63
CA GLU A 810 60.05 -6.71 -49.21
C GLU A 810 61.11 -7.13 -48.18
N MET A 811 61.53 -8.39 -48.25
CA MET A 811 62.59 -8.91 -47.38
C MET A 811 63.95 -8.28 -47.72
N PRO A 812 64.71 -7.79 -46.74
CA PRO A 812 66.04 -7.25 -46.97
C PRO A 812 66.98 -8.32 -47.51
N THR A 813 67.51 -8.12 -48.71
CA THR A 813 68.47 -9.05 -49.34
C THR A 813 69.80 -9.17 -48.56
N THR A 814 70.07 -8.23 -47.65
CA THR A 814 71.26 -8.22 -46.80
C THR A 814 71.13 -9.09 -45.54
N LEU A 815 69.96 -9.62 -45.24
CA LEU A 815 69.74 -10.54 -44.10
C LEU A 815 70.45 -11.88 -44.36
N GLN A 816 71.31 -12.30 -43.45
CA GLN A 816 72.07 -13.57 -43.52
C GLN A 816 71.37 -14.68 -42.74
N ALA A 817 70.07 -14.84 -42.95
CA ALA A 817 69.25 -15.87 -42.31
C ALA A 817 68.00 -16.16 -43.16
N GLU A 818 67.52 -17.40 -43.07
CA GLU A 818 66.19 -17.77 -43.57
C GLU A 818 65.18 -17.67 -42.41
N LEU A 819 64.16 -16.83 -42.60
CA LEU A 819 63.06 -16.69 -41.64
C LEU A 819 62.06 -17.83 -41.85
N ARG A 820 61.51 -18.35 -40.75
CA ARG A 820 60.37 -19.28 -40.78
C ARG A 820 59.09 -18.53 -41.18
N ASP A 821 58.08 -19.24 -41.66
CA ASP A 821 56.82 -18.63 -42.15
C ASP A 821 56.20 -17.65 -41.14
N TYR A 822 56.12 -18.03 -39.85
CA TYR A 822 55.58 -17.15 -38.81
C TYR A 822 56.46 -15.91 -38.55
N GLN A 823 57.78 -16.02 -38.74
CA GLN A 823 58.73 -14.90 -38.58
C GLN A 823 58.64 -13.93 -39.76
N ILE A 824 58.32 -14.44 -40.95
CA ILE A 824 57.99 -13.61 -42.12
C ILE A 824 56.72 -12.81 -41.83
N ASP A 825 55.69 -13.43 -41.27
CA ASP A 825 54.46 -12.74 -40.87
C ASP A 825 54.72 -11.68 -39.78
N GLY A 826 55.53 -12.01 -38.76
CA GLY A 826 55.97 -11.09 -37.72
C GLY A 826 56.73 -9.88 -38.28
N PHE A 827 57.68 -10.10 -39.17
CA PHE A 827 58.38 -9.02 -39.90
C PHE A 827 57.40 -8.14 -40.68
N LYS A 828 56.49 -8.75 -41.45
CA LYS A 828 55.52 -8.01 -42.27
C LYS A 828 54.63 -7.13 -41.39
N TRP A 829 54.19 -7.67 -40.27
CA TRP A 829 53.41 -6.95 -39.27
C TRP A 829 54.18 -5.75 -38.68
N LEU A 830 55.42 -5.95 -38.24
CA LEU A 830 56.28 -4.88 -37.71
C LEU A 830 56.49 -3.74 -38.72
N ALA A 831 56.76 -4.08 -39.99
CA ALA A 831 56.97 -3.08 -41.03
C ALA A 831 55.70 -2.28 -41.34
N ARG A 832 54.52 -2.92 -41.33
CA ARG A 832 53.23 -2.24 -41.48
C ARG A 832 52.94 -1.29 -40.31
N LEU A 833 53.21 -1.71 -39.07
CA LEU A 833 53.07 -0.83 -37.89
C LEU A 833 53.99 0.38 -37.98
N ALA A 834 55.25 0.18 -38.39
CA ALA A 834 56.19 1.27 -38.60
C ALA A 834 55.76 2.22 -39.72
N HIS A 835 55.21 1.69 -40.82
CA HIS A 835 54.65 2.49 -41.91
C HIS A 835 53.44 3.32 -41.44
N TRP A 836 52.61 2.76 -40.57
CA TRP A 836 51.50 3.48 -39.94
C TRP A 836 51.99 4.60 -39.00
N GLY A 837 53.17 4.44 -38.40
CA GLY A 837 53.67 5.30 -37.33
C GLY A 837 53.21 4.85 -35.94
N ALA A 838 52.74 3.61 -35.82
CA ALA A 838 52.45 2.94 -34.57
C ALA A 838 53.73 2.38 -33.94
N GLY A 839 53.83 2.34 -32.61
CA GLY A 839 54.84 1.50 -31.95
C GLY A 839 54.42 0.02 -31.97
N ALA A 840 55.35 -0.88 -31.63
CA ALA A 840 55.08 -2.31 -31.56
C ALA A 840 55.42 -2.92 -30.20
N CYS A 841 54.64 -3.92 -29.81
CA CYS A 841 54.92 -4.81 -28.70
C CYS A 841 54.96 -6.24 -29.24
N LEU A 842 56.16 -6.77 -29.45
CA LEU A 842 56.36 -8.13 -29.93
C LEU A 842 56.53 -9.05 -28.70
N ALA A 843 55.49 -9.80 -28.40
CA ALA A 843 55.35 -10.59 -27.17
C ALA A 843 55.27 -12.09 -27.46
N ASP A 844 56.02 -12.55 -28.46
CA ASP A 844 56.09 -13.96 -28.85
C ASP A 844 56.80 -14.80 -27.77
N ASP A 845 56.42 -16.07 -27.65
CA ASP A 845 57.01 -17.00 -26.69
C ASP A 845 58.55 -17.08 -26.80
N MET A 846 59.20 -17.30 -25.66
CA MET A 846 60.65 -17.41 -25.58
C MET A 846 61.16 -18.52 -26.51
N GLY A 847 62.16 -18.20 -27.34
CA GLY A 847 62.76 -19.13 -28.29
C GLY A 847 62.18 -19.10 -29.71
N LEU A 848 61.13 -18.30 -29.98
CA LEU A 848 60.58 -18.14 -31.34
C LEU A 848 61.41 -17.25 -32.27
N GLY A 849 62.41 -16.54 -31.73
CA GLY A 849 63.38 -15.77 -32.54
C GLY A 849 63.02 -14.29 -32.73
N LYS A 850 62.39 -13.65 -31.73
CA LYS A 850 62.07 -12.21 -31.71
C LYS A 850 63.24 -11.31 -32.10
N THR A 851 64.45 -11.66 -31.67
CA THR A 851 65.67 -10.91 -32.01
C THR A 851 65.94 -10.94 -33.51
N LEU A 852 65.86 -12.11 -34.14
CA LEU A 852 66.07 -12.27 -35.58
C LEU A 852 64.99 -11.52 -36.40
N GLU A 853 63.73 -11.61 -35.98
CA GLU A 853 62.63 -10.83 -36.59
C GLU A 853 62.84 -9.32 -36.46
N SER A 854 63.26 -8.88 -35.27
CA SER A 854 63.58 -7.48 -34.99
C SER A 854 64.72 -6.97 -35.87
N LEU A 855 65.75 -7.79 -36.09
CA LEU A 855 66.89 -7.46 -36.94
C LEU A 855 66.52 -7.41 -38.42
N ALA A 856 65.71 -8.36 -38.89
CA ALA A 856 65.15 -8.34 -40.24
C ALA A 856 64.34 -7.05 -40.46
N PHE A 857 63.46 -6.71 -39.52
CA PHE A 857 62.71 -5.44 -39.55
C PHE A 857 63.64 -4.23 -39.53
N LEU A 858 64.66 -4.24 -38.66
CA LEU A 858 65.58 -3.13 -38.48
C LEU A 858 66.31 -2.76 -39.78
N LEU A 859 66.72 -3.75 -40.58
CA LEU A 859 67.37 -3.52 -41.88
C LEU A 859 66.53 -2.66 -42.83
N THR A 860 65.19 -2.72 -42.74
CA THR A 860 64.30 -1.89 -43.58
C THR A 860 64.29 -0.42 -43.18
N ARG A 861 64.67 -0.10 -41.93
CA ARG A 861 64.63 1.26 -41.36
C ARG A 861 66.00 1.85 -41.10
N ALA A 862 67.04 1.03 -40.94
CA ALA A 862 68.37 1.47 -40.53
C ALA A 862 68.98 2.51 -41.49
N THR A 863 68.59 2.51 -42.77
CA THR A 863 69.02 3.51 -43.77
C THR A 863 68.46 4.91 -43.51
N GLN A 864 67.40 5.04 -42.71
CA GLN A 864 66.72 6.31 -42.42
C GLN A 864 67.25 6.99 -41.15
N GLY A 865 68.06 6.31 -40.35
CA GLY A 865 68.73 6.90 -39.20
C GLY A 865 69.23 5.90 -38.16
N THR A 866 69.63 6.45 -37.01
CA THR A 866 70.31 5.71 -35.94
C THR A 866 69.35 4.89 -35.10
N THR A 867 69.82 3.75 -34.60
CA THR A 867 69.03 2.85 -33.76
C THR A 867 69.60 2.74 -32.37
N LEU A 868 68.72 2.73 -31.36
CA LEU A 868 69.06 2.42 -29.98
C LEU A 868 68.38 1.11 -29.56
N ILE A 869 69.16 0.13 -29.16
CA ILE A 869 68.69 -1.11 -28.54
C ILE A 869 69.00 -1.05 -27.05
N ILE A 870 68.00 -1.23 -26.22
CA ILE A 870 68.14 -1.29 -24.76
C ILE A 870 67.79 -2.69 -24.29
N ALA A 871 68.69 -3.34 -23.56
CA ALA A 871 68.50 -4.70 -23.07
C ALA A 871 69.06 -4.87 -21.65
N PRO A 872 68.76 -5.97 -20.94
CA PRO A 872 69.51 -6.32 -19.74
C PRO A 872 71.00 -6.48 -20.06
N THR A 873 71.87 -6.16 -19.10
CA THR A 873 73.34 -6.23 -19.29
C THR A 873 73.80 -7.61 -19.79
N SER A 874 73.15 -8.68 -19.33
CA SER A 874 73.43 -10.07 -19.75
C SER A 874 73.08 -10.37 -21.21
N VAL A 875 72.14 -9.63 -21.81
CA VAL A 875 71.62 -9.88 -23.16
C VAL A 875 72.25 -8.93 -24.19
N CYS A 876 72.90 -7.84 -23.74
CA CYS A 876 73.56 -6.87 -24.63
C CYS A 876 74.59 -7.52 -25.56
N PHE A 877 75.40 -8.47 -25.07
CA PHE A 877 76.38 -9.18 -25.90
C PHE A 877 75.73 -10.14 -26.90
N ASN A 878 74.61 -10.78 -26.53
CA ASN A 878 73.85 -11.61 -27.45
C ASN A 878 73.32 -10.79 -28.65
N TRP A 879 72.82 -9.58 -28.41
CA TRP A 879 72.44 -8.67 -29.50
C TRP A 879 73.61 -8.30 -30.42
N ILE A 880 74.81 -8.10 -29.86
CA ILE A 880 76.02 -7.82 -30.66
C ILE A 880 76.34 -9.01 -31.56
N ASP A 881 76.37 -10.22 -30.99
CA ASP A 881 76.71 -11.45 -31.70
C ASP A 881 75.66 -11.76 -32.80
N GLU A 882 74.37 -11.59 -32.50
CA GLU A 882 73.30 -11.80 -33.47
C GLU A 882 73.32 -10.76 -34.60
N ILE A 883 73.62 -9.49 -34.32
CA ILE A 883 73.79 -8.48 -35.36
C ILE A 883 74.96 -8.83 -36.28
N GLN A 884 76.10 -9.22 -35.71
CA GLN A 884 77.28 -9.60 -36.50
C GLN A 884 77.01 -10.84 -37.36
N ARG A 885 76.22 -11.78 -36.86
CA ARG A 885 75.87 -13.02 -37.56
C ARG A 885 74.83 -12.81 -38.65
N PHE A 886 73.71 -12.18 -38.33
CA PHE A 886 72.53 -12.14 -39.20
C PHE A 886 72.41 -10.86 -40.01
N THR A 887 72.98 -9.75 -39.53
CA THR A 887 72.87 -8.43 -40.18
C THR A 887 74.21 -7.69 -40.18
N PRO A 888 75.29 -8.26 -40.77
CA PRO A 888 76.64 -7.70 -40.70
C PRO A 888 76.79 -6.34 -41.38
N THR A 889 75.79 -5.89 -42.14
CA THR A 889 75.73 -4.56 -42.75
C THR A 889 75.42 -3.45 -41.73
N LEU A 890 74.89 -3.78 -40.55
CA LEU A 890 74.65 -2.83 -39.47
C LEU A 890 75.93 -2.58 -38.67
N LYS A 891 76.18 -1.31 -38.32
CA LYS A 891 77.35 -0.90 -37.55
C LYS A 891 77.03 -0.89 -36.07
N VAL A 892 77.33 -1.99 -35.38
CA VAL A 892 77.05 -2.13 -33.95
C VAL A 892 78.07 -1.37 -33.09
N ARG A 893 77.57 -0.60 -32.11
CA ARG A 893 78.37 0.14 -31.13
C ARG A 893 77.88 -0.17 -29.72
N HIS A 894 78.74 -0.75 -28.89
CA HIS A 894 78.40 -1.09 -27.51
C HIS A 894 78.59 0.14 -26.60
N PHE A 895 77.51 0.61 -25.98
CA PHE A 895 77.56 1.72 -25.04
C PHE A 895 77.96 1.23 -23.65
N ALA A 896 79.25 1.38 -23.32
CA ALA A 896 79.83 0.99 -22.04
C ALA A 896 80.20 2.20 -21.17
N SER A 897 80.37 1.96 -19.87
CA SER A 897 80.80 3.00 -18.91
C SER A 897 82.17 3.56 -19.28
N GLY A 898 82.30 4.89 -19.37
CA GLY A 898 83.56 5.58 -19.66
C GLY A 898 83.88 5.80 -21.13
N GLN A 899 83.06 5.30 -22.06
CA GLN A 899 83.25 5.44 -23.52
C GLN A 899 82.17 6.30 -24.20
N GLN A 900 81.46 7.13 -23.43
CA GLN A 900 80.23 7.79 -23.87
C GLN A 900 80.42 8.71 -25.09
N LYS A 901 81.50 9.50 -25.12
CA LYS A 901 81.81 10.38 -26.26
C LYS A 901 82.19 9.58 -27.51
N GLN A 902 83.06 8.59 -27.36
CA GLN A 902 83.55 7.77 -28.48
C GLN A 902 82.43 6.99 -29.20
N VAL A 903 81.40 6.58 -28.46
CA VAL A 903 80.29 5.78 -28.99
C VAL A 903 79.19 6.64 -29.62
N LEU A 904 78.95 7.83 -29.07
CA LEU A 904 77.82 8.68 -29.45
C LEU A 904 78.18 9.85 -30.38
N ASP A 905 79.47 10.16 -30.55
CA ASP A 905 79.92 11.11 -31.55
C ASP A 905 79.84 10.50 -32.96
N ASP A 906 79.40 11.28 -33.94
CA ASP A 906 79.35 10.90 -35.37
C ASP A 906 78.47 9.66 -35.67
N LEU A 907 77.25 9.63 -35.09
CA LEU A 907 76.25 8.60 -35.41
C LEU A 907 75.52 8.91 -36.73
N HIS A 908 75.49 7.93 -37.62
CA HIS A 908 74.88 7.99 -38.96
C HIS A 908 73.80 6.92 -39.15
N ALA A 909 73.11 6.96 -40.29
CA ALA A 909 72.30 5.84 -40.75
C ALA A 909 73.14 4.54 -40.73
N MET A 910 72.49 3.42 -40.42
CA MET A 910 73.07 2.09 -40.19
C MET A 910 73.80 1.88 -38.85
N ASP A 911 74.01 2.93 -38.03
CA ASP A 911 74.56 2.76 -36.68
C ASP A 911 73.51 2.22 -35.69
N VAL A 912 73.90 1.19 -34.94
CA VAL A 912 73.08 0.55 -33.89
C VAL A 912 73.82 0.64 -32.56
N VAL A 913 73.30 1.43 -31.63
CA VAL A 913 73.85 1.58 -30.28
C VAL A 913 73.14 0.61 -29.34
N ILE A 914 73.90 -0.24 -28.64
CA ILE A 914 73.36 -1.15 -27.63
C ILE A 914 73.70 -0.63 -26.23
N CYS A 915 72.69 -0.43 -25.40
CA CYS A 915 72.80 0.14 -24.07
C CYS A 915 72.10 -0.74 -23.03
N SER A 916 72.69 -0.89 -21.84
CA SER A 916 71.97 -1.55 -20.74
C SER A 916 70.97 -0.62 -20.06
N TYR A 917 69.91 -1.16 -19.45
CA TYR A 917 68.96 -0.36 -18.65
C TYR A 917 69.63 0.43 -17.51
N GLY A 918 70.69 -0.10 -16.92
CA GLY A 918 71.45 0.59 -15.87
C GLY A 918 72.18 1.82 -16.40
N LEU A 919 72.77 1.70 -17.60
CA LEU A 919 73.46 2.82 -18.26
C LEU A 919 72.48 3.85 -18.81
N LEU A 920 71.32 3.43 -19.32
CA LEU A 920 70.24 4.35 -19.70
C LEU A 920 69.85 5.24 -18.52
N GLN A 921 69.66 4.65 -17.34
CA GLN A 921 69.32 5.40 -16.13
C GLN A 921 70.45 6.35 -15.71
N ALA A 922 71.71 5.90 -15.77
CA ALA A 922 72.87 6.70 -15.35
C ALA A 922 73.18 7.85 -16.31
N GLN A 923 72.95 7.66 -17.61
CA GLN A 923 73.32 8.58 -18.69
C GLN A 923 72.11 9.15 -19.45
N ALA A 924 70.93 9.16 -18.81
CA ALA A 924 69.67 9.57 -19.43
C ALA A 924 69.77 10.92 -20.16
N LYS A 925 70.42 11.92 -19.55
CA LYS A 925 70.57 13.27 -20.12
C LYS A 925 71.24 13.29 -21.50
N ILE A 926 72.20 12.40 -21.76
CA ILE A 926 72.93 12.34 -23.02
C ILE A 926 72.11 11.57 -24.06
N LEU A 927 71.49 10.46 -23.64
CA LEU A 927 70.72 9.60 -24.55
C LEU A 927 69.40 10.25 -24.99
N THR A 928 68.78 11.09 -24.15
CA THR A 928 67.55 11.82 -24.49
C THR A 928 67.77 13.06 -25.36
N SER A 929 69.00 13.57 -25.44
CA SER A 929 69.33 14.68 -26.36
C SER A 929 69.56 14.22 -27.80
N ILE A 930 69.66 12.91 -28.04
CA ILE A 930 69.78 12.31 -29.36
C ILE A 930 68.39 11.93 -29.86
N LYS A 931 68.08 12.30 -31.11
CA LYS A 931 66.87 11.84 -31.80
C LYS A 931 67.17 10.52 -32.51
N TRP A 932 66.59 9.45 -31.99
CA TRP A 932 66.70 8.10 -32.53
C TRP A 932 65.67 7.87 -33.62
N HIS A 933 66.05 7.15 -34.67
CA HIS A 933 65.11 6.74 -35.70
C HIS A 933 64.32 5.49 -35.27
N THR A 934 64.98 4.54 -34.61
CA THR A 934 64.35 3.34 -34.06
C THR A 934 64.85 3.11 -32.64
N ILE A 935 63.94 2.83 -31.72
CA ILE A 935 64.26 2.40 -30.35
C ILE A 935 63.66 1.01 -30.13
N ILE A 936 64.49 0.05 -29.72
CA ILE A 936 64.06 -1.30 -29.35
C ILE A 936 64.39 -1.50 -27.88
N ALA A 937 63.41 -1.90 -27.06
CA ALA A 937 63.65 -2.26 -25.67
C ALA A 937 63.31 -3.73 -25.44
N ASP A 938 64.34 -4.52 -25.17
CA ASP A 938 64.26 -5.94 -24.91
C ASP A 938 64.01 -6.23 -23.44
N GLU A 939 63.28 -7.30 -23.13
CA GLU A 939 62.81 -7.65 -21.78
C GLU A 939 62.11 -6.45 -21.09
N ALA A 940 61.09 -5.91 -21.77
CA ALA A 940 60.43 -4.66 -21.41
C ALA A 940 59.74 -4.66 -20.03
N GLN A 941 59.53 -5.83 -19.42
CA GLN A 941 59.15 -5.94 -18.00
C GLN A 941 60.13 -5.21 -17.06
N ALA A 942 61.37 -4.98 -17.49
CA ALA A 942 62.38 -4.23 -16.76
C ALA A 942 61.97 -2.78 -16.42
N PHE A 943 60.99 -2.20 -17.12
CA PHE A 943 60.51 -0.83 -16.88
C PHE A 943 58.98 -0.72 -16.75
N LYS A 944 58.31 -1.80 -16.32
CA LYS A 944 56.84 -1.84 -16.12
C LYS A 944 56.27 -0.79 -15.14
N ASN A 945 57.06 -0.36 -14.14
CA ASN A 945 56.61 0.61 -13.15
C ASN A 945 57.01 2.04 -13.56
N SER A 946 56.04 2.80 -14.07
CA SER A 946 56.19 4.18 -14.58
C SER A 946 56.83 5.16 -13.59
N GLN A 947 56.75 4.90 -12.28
CA GLN A 947 57.31 5.77 -11.26
C GLN A 947 58.84 5.65 -11.11
N THR A 948 59.45 4.58 -11.62
CA THR A 948 60.89 4.35 -11.44
C THR A 948 61.75 5.29 -12.28
N LYS A 949 62.97 5.60 -11.82
CA LYS A 949 63.93 6.44 -12.58
C LYS A 949 64.25 5.84 -13.95
N ARG A 950 64.31 4.51 -14.05
CA ARG A 950 64.52 3.77 -15.29
C ARG A 950 63.37 3.98 -16.28
N SER A 951 62.13 3.83 -15.84
CA SER A 951 60.96 4.02 -16.70
C SER A 951 60.82 5.47 -17.17
N ARG A 952 61.11 6.46 -16.32
CA ARG A 952 61.13 7.87 -16.75
C ARG A 952 62.19 8.11 -17.82
N ALA A 953 63.42 7.63 -17.60
CA ALA A 953 64.49 7.75 -18.59
C ALA A 953 64.14 7.08 -19.93
N MET A 954 63.43 5.95 -19.90
CA MET A 954 62.93 5.28 -21.10
C MET A 954 61.86 6.10 -21.84
N MET A 955 60.91 6.69 -21.11
CA MET A 955 59.82 7.47 -21.69
C MET A 955 60.30 8.81 -22.28
N ASP A 956 61.33 9.41 -21.69
CA ASP A 956 61.93 10.68 -22.12
C ASP A 956 62.76 10.57 -23.42
N LEU A 957 63.08 9.35 -23.87
CA LEU A 957 63.80 9.14 -25.13
C LEU A 957 62.99 9.64 -26.33
N GLN A 958 63.68 10.21 -27.30
CA GLN A 958 63.09 10.71 -28.55
C GLN A 958 63.33 9.69 -29.67
N GLY A 959 62.32 8.87 -29.96
CA GLY A 959 62.35 7.91 -31.06
C GLY A 959 61.22 8.14 -32.06
N ASP A 960 61.52 8.07 -33.36
CA ASP A 960 60.50 8.07 -34.45
C ASP A 960 59.65 6.80 -34.43
N TYR A 961 60.28 5.63 -34.29
CA TYR A 961 59.62 4.35 -34.04
C TYR A 961 60.12 3.71 -32.75
N ARG A 962 59.21 3.10 -32.00
CA ARG A 962 59.51 2.45 -30.72
C ARG A 962 58.92 1.04 -30.71
N MET A 963 59.75 0.08 -30.37
CA MET A 963 59.37 -1.32 -30.23
C MET A 963 59.81 -1.85 -28.88
N ILE A 964 58.97 -2.68 -28.29
CA ILE A 964 59.30 -3.44 -27.08
C ILE A 964 59.21 -4.93 -27.38
N LEU A 965 60.13 -5.68 -26.78
CA LEU A 965 60.12 -7.14 -26.79
C LEU A 965 59.89 -7.60 -25.36
N THR A 966 59.04 -8.60 -25.17
CA THR A 966 58.74 -9.16 -23.85
C THR A 966 58.32 -10.62 -23.93
#